data_AF-S2JCP5-F1
#
_entry.id   AF-S2JCP5-F1
#
_cell.length_a   1.000
_cell.length_b   1.000
_cell.length_c   1.000
_cell.angle_alpha   90.00
_cell.angle_beta   90.00
_cell.angle_gamma   90.00
#
_symmetry.space_group_name_H-M   'P 1'
#
loop_
_entity.id
_entity.type
_entity.pdbx_description
1 polymer ?
#
loop_
_entity_poly.entity_id
_entity_poly.type
_entity_poly.pdbx_seq_one_letter_code
_entity_poly.pdbx_strand_id
1 'polypeptide(L)'
;MSTSNDLYSKFAKVVDGFGPDSAKETADHFADLTCLHENKLDHFMYYENATWRLLSLLAETKTKSKLHQLAVLKQWVSQLEIDQDLRDRINELNDVDDEITNLFNHVGIVHNKLDRQEPPRKKRIITTQQQDDETICKQHFEKLRSNDLTPITTLNQNVSLNYMVNGYTQYQNMALMDEGTKIIDRERRVWKKAVQHALKQGSIDRYKNALLNVLAGTSKELYNTTSCNTWEDVIWAYLNEKTEAMLDIPHANSTEGSFLTDDIAEIASSKDVIMDKNDPRILFHYILSAILSNQPQRIIHDIYSVYTNSPKQDQQYNPAIYISDQPEELAQSLRFLSTFILYGRQYFGWQESSDSAFLLSAYSEINAGPLIARPTVIAAYAAKQSPDHQIRIFSSFLQNFDGDDEECSILIQLGKEYGLDMPKALQRTYTHLFKKATSLAPNTFFTKVPEKLDLQLEGDITESDILFIQAIKWLTLDESMCVQAFRAVNQTIRYLLGIYKIYLIQEVFSLVTDAMIQSMSMEAEQEESSQAILTEFDLHRCLVNSLVEYHDWEQLLESKPADDGSLESIMRVHDWSDQVQKATVDLSNQMSRVLHGKWLTTEESDKSKHTSKVSLGQLYIPELVIRYHHVLYSTIFVIPSNEKQCRELSQLISDDHEKIFNDITKAKKMDQVIKELSKSLA
;
A
#
# COMPACT_ATOMS: atom_id res chain seq x y z
N MET A 1 -11.60 17.71 -2.06
CA MET A 1 -10.38 18.47 -1.68
C MET A 1 -10.16 18.41 -0.18
N SER A 2 -9.34 17.45 0.29
CA SER A 2 -8.99 17.28 1.71
C SER A 2 -8.01 18.36 2.16
N THR A 3 -8.28 18.95 3.32
CA THR A 3 -7.45 19.91 4.04
C THR A 3 -5.97 19.53 4.01
N SER A 4 -5.10 20.41 3.52
CA SER A 4 -3.64 20.21 3.41
C SER A 4 -2.90 20.09 4.76
N ASN A 5 -3.63 19.86 5.86
CA ASN A 5 -3.17 19.89 7.24
C ASN A 5 -3.22 18.53 7.96
N ASP A 6 -3.75 17.46 7.35
CA ASP A 6 -3.75 16.12 7.93
C ASP A 6 -2.32 15.54 7.94
N LEU A 7 -1.97 14.84 9.02
CA LEU A 7 -0.63 14.30 9.28
C LEU A 7 -0.19 13.33 8.19
N TYR A 8 -1.11 12.51 7.69
CA TYR A 8 -0.85 11.55 6.59
C TYR A 8 -0.37 12.25 5.31
N SER A 9 -0.97 13.38 4.94
CA SER A 9 -0.56 14.16 3.79
C SER A 9 0.80 14.83 3.98
N LYS A 10 1.15 15.23 5.22
CA LYS A 10 2.48 15.76 5.54
C LYS A 10 3.55 14.67 5.40
N PHE A 11 3.28 13.46 5.90
CA PHE A 11 4.17 12.30 5.70
C PHE A 11 4.35 11.97 4.20
N ALA A 12 3.26 11.96 3.43
CA ALA A 12 3.31 11.69 1.99
C ALA A 12 4.21 12.67 1.23
N LYS A 13 4.22 13.96 1.59
CA LYS A 13 5.13 14.96 1.00
C LYS A 13 6.60 14.66 1.28
N VAL A 14 6.92 14.21 2.49
CA VAL A 14 8.30 13.81 2.83
C VAL A 14 8.69 12.54 2.09
N VAL A 15 7.80 11.55 2.00
CA VAL A 15 8.04 10.30 1.24
C VAL A 15 8.28 10.59 -0.23
N ASP A 16 7.47 11.45 -0.85
CA ASP A 16 7.65 11.86 -2.24
C ASP A 16 9.06 12.43 -2.49
N GLY A 17 9.51 13.29 -1.58
CA GLY A 17 10.82 13.93 -1.59
C GLY A 17 12.03 13.05 -1.25
N PHE A 18 11.89 11.72 -1.10
CA PHE A 18 13.04 10.83 -0.88
C PHE A 18 14.09 10.99 -1.97
N GLY A 19 15.24 11.55 -1.58
CA GLY A 19 16.41 11.76 -2.43
C GLY A 19 17.61 10.88 -2.02
N PRO A 20 18.68 10.83 -2.82
CA PRO A 20 19.83 9.95 -2.57
C PRO A 20 20.72 10.35 -1.38
N ASP A 21 20.80 11.63 -1.00
CA ASP A 21 21.84 12.14 -0.08
C ASP A 21 21.32 12.75 1.23
N SER A 22 20.08 12.48 1.64
CA SER A 22 19.41 13.19 2.76
C SER A 22 18.88 12.27 3.86
N ALA A 23 19.48 11.10 4.10
CA ALA A 23 19.00 10.12 5.09
C ALA A 23 18.73 10.75 6.48
N LYS A 24 19.66 11.59 6.95
CA LYS A 24 19.54 12.34 8.21
C LYS A 24 18.36 13.32 8.16
N GLU A 25 18.37 14.23 7.19
CA GLU A 25 17.36 15.29 7.04
C GLU A 25 15.94 14.70 6.90
N THR A 26 15.81 13.59 6.18
CA THR A 26 14.54 12.89 6.00
C THR A 26 14.02 12.31 7.31
N ALA A 27 14.90 11.70 8.12
CA ALA A 27 14.52 11.22 9.45
C ALA A 27 14.20 12.38 10.40
N ASP A 28 14.95 13.48 10.35
CA ASP A 28 14.67 14.69 11.13
C ASP A 28 13.30 15.28 10.78
N HIS A 29 12.92 15.34 9.50
CA HIS A 29 11.57 15.78 9.10
C HIS A 29 10.46 14.90 9.68
N PHE A 30 10.62 13.57 9.72
CA PHE A 30 9.62 12.69 10.35
C PHE A 30 9.58 12.85 11.88
N ALA A 31 10.73 13.05 12.51
CA ALA A 31 10.80 13.38 13.93
C ALA A 31 10.08 14.71 14.23
N ASP A 32 10.30 15.74 13.41
CA ASP A 32 9.65 17.04 13.55
C ASP A 32 8.14 16.98 13.32
N LEU A 33 7.65 16.08 12.45
CA LEU A 33 6.21 15.84 12.29
C LEU A 33 5.56 15.15 13.50
N THR A 34 6.34 14.49 14.34
CA THR A 34 5.88 13.73 15.51
C THR A 34 6.17 14.43 16.85
N CYS A 35 6.92 15.54 16.84
CA CYS A 35 7.40 16.25 18.03
C CYS A 35 6.29 16.87 18.90
N LEU A 36 5.12 17.18 18.33
CA LEU A 36 4.00 17.82 19.06
C LEU A 36 3.50 17.00 20.25
N HIS A 37 3.82 15.70 20.28
CA HIS A 37 3.42 14.77 21.33
C HIS A 37 4.57 14.38 22.28
N GLU A 38 5.73 15.05 22.20
CA GLU A 38 6.88 14.78 23.09
C GLU A 38 6.54 14.91 24.58
N ASN A 39 5.51 15.71 24.92
CA ASN A 39 5.06 15.91 26.30
C ASN A 39 4.13 14.78 26.83
N LYS A 40 3.81 13.77 26.02
CA LYS A 40 2.99 12.61 26.41
C LYS A 40 3.82 11.32 26.25
N LEU A 41 4.52 10.97 27.31
CA LEU A 41 5.53 9.91 27.34
C LEU A 41 4.96 8.49 27.13
N ASP A 42 3.66 8.28 27.29
CA ASP A 42 2.94 7.01 27.05
C ASP A 42 2.35 6.90 25.63
N HIS A 43 2.60 7.88 24.77
CA HIS A 43 1.93 8.00 23.49
C HIS A 43 2.74 7.38 22.35
N PHE A 44 2.09 6.68 21.42
CA PHE A 44 2.71 6.06 20.23
C PHE A 44 3.68 7.01 19.49
N MET A 45 3.25 8.26 19.28
CA MET A 45 4.03 9.29 18.58
C MET A 45 5.35 9.67 19.29
N TYR A 46 5.45 9.54 20.62
CA TYR A 46 6.70 9.80 21.35
C TYR A 46 7.78 8.80 20.94
N TYR A 47 7.44 7.51 20.94
CA TYR A 47 8.37 6.45 20.57
C TYR A 47 8.63 6.38 19.07
N GLU A 48 7.67 6.79 18.25
CA GLU A 48 7.90 7.03 16.82
C GLU A 48 8.93 8.13 16.60
N ASN A 49 8.80 9.29 17.28
CA ASN A 49 9.79 10.37 17.23
C ASN A 49 11.17 9.86 17.66
N ALA A 50 11.26 9.15 18.79
CA ALA A 50 12.51 8.57 19.29
C ALA A 50 13.16 7.65 18.25
N THR A 51 12.37 6.86 17.54
CA THR A 51 12.86 5.97 16.47
C THR A 51 13.41 6.77 15.29
N TRP A 52 12.70 7.83 14.85
CA TRP A 52 13.21 8.71 13.79
C TRP A 52 14.49 9.45 14.21
N ARG A 53 14.58 9.90 15.46
CA ARG A 53 15.81 10.51 16.01
C ARG A 53 16.97 9.52 16.04
N LEU A 54 16.74 8.26 16.39
CA LEU A 54 17.77 7.21 16.30
C LEU A 54 18.25 7.01 14.85
N LEU A 55 17.33 6.93 13.89
CA LEU A 55 17.69 6.77 12.48
C LEU A 55 18.49 7.97 11.94
N SER A 56 18.10 9.19 12.32
CA SER A 56 18.85 10.42 12.03
C SER A 56 20.28 10.35 12.60
N LEU A 57 20.41 9.92 13.85
CA LEU A 57 21.69 9.74 14.55
C LEU A 57 22.60 8.71 13.87
N LEU A 58 22.04 7.57 13.46
CA LEU A 58 22.77 6.53 12.74
C LEU A 58 23.24 7.01 11.37
N ALA A 59 22.41 7.81 10.66
CA ALA A 59 22.78 8.41 9.39
C ALA A 59 23.91 9.45 9.56
N GLU A 60 23.82 10.31 10.57
CA GLU A 60 24.81 11.35 10.87
C GLU A 60 26.18 10.76 11.26
N THR A 61 26.17 9.71 12.08
CA THR A 61 27.40 9.14 12.66
C THR A 61 28.02 8.03 11.81
N LYS A 62 27.43 7.68 10.66
CA LYS A 62 27.85 6.58 9.78
C LYS A 62 29.35 6.64 9.39
N THR A 63 29.90 7.84 9.21
CA THR A 63 31.31 8.06 8.81
C THR A 63 32.28 8.24 9.99
N LYS A 64 31.76 8.29 11.22
CA LYS A 64 32.53 8.51 12.46
C LYS A 64 33.11 7.21 13.01
N SER A 65 34.00 7.30 14.01
CA SER A 65 34.53 6.11 14.67
C SER A 65 33.43 5.30 15.37
N LYS A 66 33.59 3.98 15.44
CA LYS A 66 32.64 3.11 16.15
C LYS A 66 32.53 3.46 17.64
N LEU A 67 33.62 3.95 18.24
CA LEU A 67 33.63 4.48 19.61
C LEU A 67 32.71 5.70 19.75
N HIS A 68 32.79 6.65 18.81
CA HIS A 68 31.89 7.80 18.79
C HIS A 68 30.43 7.37 18.59
N GLN A 69 30.17 6.46 17.64
CA GLN A 69 28.83 5.92 17.42
C GLN A 69 28.25 5.29 18.70
N LEU A 70 29.02 4.46 19.42
CA LEU A 70 28.60 3.86 20.69
C LEU A 70 28.33 4.90 21.77
N ALA A 71 29.20 5.90 21.90
CA ALA A 71 29.04 6.96 22.89
C ALA A 71 27.79 7.81 22.63
N VAL A 72 27.54 8.15 21.37
CA VAL A 72 26.38 8.94 20.95
C VAL A 72 25.08 8.12 21.07
N LEU A 73 25.09 6.83 20.73
CA LEU A 73 23.96 5.93 20.98
C LEU A 73 23.64 5.81 22.47
N LYS A 74 24.67 5.67 23.32
CA LYS A 74 24.51 5.64 24.77
C LYS A 74 23.91 6.96 25.29
N GLN A 75 24.38 8.09 24.78
CA GLN A 75 23.81 9.40 25.10
C GLN A 75 22.33 9.49 24.70
N TRP A 76 21.97 9.02 23.50
CA TRP A 76 20.60 9.01 23.02
C TRP A 76 19.68 8.16 23.91
N VAL A 77 20.07 6.94 24.29
CA VAL A 77 19.29 6.11 25.24
C VAL A 77 19.16 6.78 26.61
N SER A 78 20.12 7.64 26.99
CA SER A 78 20.06 8.41 28.24
C SER A 78 19.02 9.53 28.22
N GLN A 79 18.59 9.95 27.03
CA GLN A 79 17.61 11.02 26.84
C GLN A 79 16.18 10.51 26.73
N LEU A 80 15.97 9.20 26.62
CA LEU A 80 14.64 8.60 26.64
C LEU A 80 14.05 8.77 28.04
N GLU A 81 12.93 9.48 28.10
CA GLU A 81 12.24 9.77 29.35
C GLU A 81 11.25 8.65 29.66
N ILE A 82 11.24 8.23 30.92
CA ILE A 82 10.26 7.30 31.47
C ILE A 82 9.19 8.13 32.20
N ASP A 83 7.93 7.85 31.92
CA ASP A 83 6.79 8.53 32.53
C ASP A 83 6.65 8.18 34.03
N GLN A 84 5.84 8.96 34.74
CA GLN A 84 5.71 8.82 36.18
C GLN A 84 5.02 7.51 36.61
N ASP A 85 4.05 7.00 35.83
CA ASP A 85 3.36 5.74 36.14
C ASP A 85 4.34 4.57 36.09
N LEU A 86 5.15 4.48 35.03
CA LEU A 86 6.17 3.44 34.94
C LEU A 86 7.23 3.58 36.05
N ARG A 87 7.63 4.81 36.41
CA ARG A 87 8.52 5.02 37.56
C ARG A 87 7.92 4.52 38.87
N ASP A 88 6.64 4.78 39.09
CA ASP A 88 5.94 4.35 40.30
C ASP A 88 5.86 2.81 40.36
N ARG A 89 5.50 2.14 39.25
CA ARG A 89 5.53 0.67 39.14
C ARG A 89 6.91 0.09 39.40
N ILE A 90 7.97 0.72 38.88
CA ILE A 90 9.37 0.31 39.13
C ILE A 90 9.72 0.47 40.61
N ASN A 91 9.33 1.57 41.25
CA ASN A 91 9.59 1.80 42.67
C ASN A 91 8.88 0.75 43.53
N GLU A 92 7.62 0.43 43.23
CA GLU A 92 6.86 -0.62 43.91
C GLU A 92 7.55 -1.99 43.79
N LEU A 93 8.03 -2.35 42.60
CA LEU A 93 8.76 -3.60 42.38
C LEU A 93 10.07 -3.65 43.18
N ASN A 94 10.82 -2.56 43.20
CA ASN A 94 12.07 -2.46 43.96
C ASN A 94 11.83 -2.55 45.48
N ASP A 95 10.75 -1.94 45.98
CA ASP A 95 10.38 -2.01 47.39
C ASP A 95 10.00 -3.45 47.78
N VAL A 96 9.26 -4.17 46.94
CA VAL A 96 8.93 -5.59 47.14
C VAL A 96 10.20 -6.45 47.14
N ASP A 97 11.13 -6.24 46.22
CA ASP A 97 12.41 -6.98 46.17
C ASP A 97 13.28 -6.70 47.40
N ASP A 98 13.33 -5.45 47.87
CA ASP A 98 14.02 -5.06 49.10
C ASP A 98 13.35 -5.72 50.33
N GLU A 99 12.02 -5.79 50.39
CA GLU A 99 11.27 -6.50 51.44
C GLU A 99 11.54 -8.01 51.42
N ILE A 100 11.47 -8.66 50.25
CA ILE A 100 11.75 -10.09 50.08
C ILE A 100 13.20 -10.39 50.49
N THR A 101 14.16 -9.58 50.05
CA THR A 101 15.58 -9.73 50.42
C THR A 101 15.78 -9.59 51.93
N ASN A 102 15.09 -8.64 52.56
CA ASN A 102 15.11 -8.48 54.01
C ASN A 102 14.49 -9.69 54.75
N LEU A 103 13.40 -10.26 54.22
CA LEU A 103 12.78 -11.47 54.75
C LEU A 103 13.70 -12.70 54.63
N PHE A 104 14.35 -12.91 53.48
CA PHE A 104 15.31 -14.00 53.30
C PHE A 104 16.54 -13.84 54.21
N ASN A 105 17.02 -12.62 54.41
CA ASN A 105 18.06 -12.35 55.42
C ASN A 105 17.58 -12.68 56.84
N HIS A 106 16.30 -12.45 57.15
CA HIS A 106 15.69 -12.80 58.43
C HIS A 106 15.51 -14.32 58.62
N VAL A 107 15.15 -15.05 57.57
CA VAL A 107 14.96 -16.52 57.59
C VAL A 107 16.31 -17.27 57.53
N GLY A 108 17.30 -16.76 56.80
CA GLY A 108 18.67 -17.27 56.80
C GLY A 108 19.34 -17.21 58.19
N ILE A 109 18.91 -16.27 59.05
CA ILE A 109 19.30 -16.22 60.47
C ILE A 109 18.69 -17.39 61.27
N VAL A 110 17.52 -17.91 60.87
CA VAL A 110 16.90 -19.07 61.52
C VAL A 110 17.61 -20.36 61.12
N HIS A 111 18.04 -20.50 59.86
CA HIS A 111 18.81 -21.67 59.40
C HIS A 111 20.28 -21.67 59.86
N ASN A 112 20.98 -20.52 59.86
CA ASN A 112 22.36 -20.43 60.37
C ASN A 112 22.49 -20.58 61.90
N LYS A 113 21.36 -20.68 62.63
CA LYS A 113 21.36 -21.04 64.06
C LYS A 113 21.34 -22.56 64.31
N LEU A 114 21.12 -23.39 63.28
CA LEU A 114 20.97 -24.83 63.43
C LEU A 114 22.13 -25.66 62.88
N ASP A 115 23.05 -25.10 62.09
CA ASP A 115 24.26 -25.84 61.72
C ASP A 115 25.47 -24.94 61.44
N ARG A 116 26.55 -25.24 62.19
CA ARG A 116 27.97 -24.88 61.98
C ARG A 116 28.45 -23.47 62.35
N GLN A 117 29.59 -23.50 63.06
CA GLN A 117 30.37 -22.36 63.51
C GLN A 117 31.05 -21.65 62.33
N GLU A 118 30.38 -20.67 61.74
CA GLU A 118 31.05 -19.54 61.06
C GLU A 118 31.03 -18.32 61.98
N PRO A 119 32.05 -17.43 61.93
CA PRO A 119 32.03 -16.20 62.73
C PRO A 119 30.77 -15.38 62.35
N PRO A 120 30.11 -14.75 63.34
CA PRO A 120 28.86 -14.05 63.10
C PRO A 120 29.06 -12.98 62.03
N ARG A 121 28.36 -13.09 60.89
CA ARG A 121 28.15 -11.95 59.99
C ARG A 121 27.54 -10.85 60.84
N LYS A 122 28.30 -9.79 61.08
CA LYS A 122 27.86 -8.63 61.87
C LYS A 122 26.55 -8.13 61.29
N LYS A 123 25.57 -7.88 62.16
CA LYS A 123 24.32 -7.17 61.82
C LYS A 123 24.63 -6.00 60.89
N ARG A 124 23.83 -5.81 59.84
CA ARG A 124 23.78 -4.57 59.04
C ARG A 124 23.27 -3.46 59.95
N ILE A 125 24.15 -2.91 60.79
CA ILE A 125 23.93 -1.65 61.50
C ILE A 125 24.35 -0.59 60.50
N ILE A 126 23.38 -0.10 59.73
CA ILE A 126 23.61 1.04 58.83
C ILE A 126 23.86 2.25 59.74
N THR A 127 25.09 2.76 59.74
CA THR A 127 25.38 4.04 60.37
C THR A 127 24.88 5.18 59.47
N THR A 128 24.52 6.34 60.02
CA THR A 128 24.08 7.51 59.24
C THR A 128 25.06 7.85 58.10
N GLN A 129 26.37 7.67 58.35
CA GLN A 129 27.43 7.88 57.37
C GLN A 129 27.43 6.86 56.21
N GLN A 130 27.01 5.60 56.42
CA GLN A 130 26.86 4.62 55.34
C GLN A 130 25.63 4.91 54.47
N GLN A 131 24.57 5.46 55.07
CA GLN A 131 23.38 5.94 54.36
C GLN A 131 23.70 7.16 53.48
N ASP A 132 24.53 8.07 53.97
CA ASP A 132 25.03 9.23 53.22
C ASP A 132 25.92 8.78 52.04
N ASP A 133 26.82 7.81 52.25
CA ASP A 133 27.70 7.26 51.20
C ASP A 133 26.91 6.53 50.07
N GLU A 134 25.89 5.75 50.44
CA GLU A 134 25.00 5.07 49.47
C GLU A 134 24.20 6.09 48.65
N THR A 135 23.71 7.15 49.29
CA THR A 135 22.99 8.25 48.63
C THR A 135 23.88 9.00 47.64
N ILE A 136 25.15 9.24 47.99
CA ILE A 136 26.12 9.86 47.08
C ILE A 136 26.43 8.94 45.89
N CYS A 137 26.61 7.64 46.11
CA CYS A 137 26.83 6.68 45.03
C CYS A 137 25.61 6.60 44.09
N LYS A 138 24.40 6.65 44.64
CA LYS A 138 23.14 6.73 43.87
C LYS A 138 23.10 7.99 43.00
N GLN A 139 23.37 9.16 43.57
CA GLN A 139 23.41 10.43 42.82
C GLN A 139 24.44 10.40 41.70
N HIS A 140 25.64 9.85 41.95
CA HIS A 140 26.66 9.70 40.91
C HIS A 140 26.25 8.71 39.83
N PHE A 141 25.64 7.58 40.20
CA PHE A 141 25.12 6.61 39.24
C PHE A 141 24.05 7.24 38.35
N GLU A 142 23.05 7.89 38.94
CA GLU A 142 21.96 8.57 38.21
C GLU A 142 22.50 9.67 37.28
N LYS A 143 23.49 10.44 37.76
CA LYS A 143 24.18 11.45 36.94
C LYS A 143 24.87 10.84 35.72
N LEU A 144 25.58 9.73 35.89
CA LEU A 144 26.23 9.05 34.76
C LEU A 144 25.19 8.44 33.81
N ARG A 145 24.10 7.87 34.35
CA ARG A 145 23.00 7.26 33.60
C ARG A 145 22.22 8.27 32.75
N SER A 146 22.09 9.52 33.20
CA SER A 146 21.52 10.63 32.42
C SER A 146 22.53 11.25 31.43
N ASN A 147 23.74 10.70 31.34
CA ASN A 147 24.84 11.21 30.53
C ASN A 147 25.24 12.66 30.88
N ASP A 148 25.05 13.08 32.13
CA ASP A 148 25.62 14.33 32.65
C ASP A 148 27.11 14.13 32.94
N LEU A 149 27.91 14.53 31.96
CA LEU A 149 29.37 14.44 31.99
C LEU A 149 30.03 15.73 32.52
N THR A 150 29.35 16.48 33.40
CA THR A 150 29.98 17.57 34.13
C THR A 150 30.93 17.03 35.21
N PRO A 151 32.17 17.53 35.31
CA PRO A 151 33.11 17.05 36.32
C PRO A 151 32.62 17.41 37.73
N ILE A 152 32.80 16.49 38.67
CA ILE A 152 32.49 16.70 40.09
C ILE A 152 33.54 17.62 40.68
N THR A 153 33.11 18.82 41.11
CA THR A 153 33.94 19.86 41.73
C THR A 153 33.87 19.86 43.25
N THR A 154 32.88 19.17 43.84
CA THR A 154 32.69 19.10 45.29
C THR A 154 33.79 18.27 45.96
N LEU A 155 34.59 18.96 46.77
CA LEU A 155 35.66 18.39 47.58
C LEU A 155 35.08 17.78 48.87
N ASN A 156 34.26 16.72 48.79
CA ASN A 156 33.75 16.04 50.00
C ASN A 156 34.00 14.53 50.04
N GLN A 157 34.48 14.11 51.22
CA GLN A 157 34.71 12.81 51.87
C GLN A 157 35.40 11.66 51.12
N ASN A 158 35.24 11.46 49.80
CA ASN A 158 35.84 10.31 49.10
C ASN A 158 36.60 10.69 47.82
N VAL A 159 37.81 11.25 48.00
CA VAL A 159 38.71 11.70 46.93
C VAL A 159 38.95 10.62 45.87
N SER A 160 39.05 9.35 46.29
CA SER A 160 39.26 8.23 45.38
C SER A 160 38.05 7.96 44.48
N LEU A 161 36.83 8.06 45.02
CA LEU A 161 35.61 7.90 44.23
C LEU A 161 35.46 9.04 43.21
N ASN A 162 35.69 10.28 43.63
CA ASN A 162 35.63 11.45 42.74
C ASN A 162 36.65 11.37 41.61
N TYR A 163 37.87 10.88 41.89
CA TYR A 163 38.87 10.63 40.86
C TYR A 163 38.40 9.58 39.83
N MET A 164 37.79 8.48 40.30
CA MET A 164 37.28 7.43 39.42
C MET A 164 36.14 7.95 38.53
N VAL A 165 35.17 8.66 39.10
CA VAL A 165 34.03 9.22 38.36
C VAL A 165 34.49 10.30 37.36
N ASN A 166 35.34 11.24 37.78
CA ASN A 166 35.85 12.28 36.89
C ASN A 166 36.71 11.71 35.74
N GLY A 167 37.47 10.64 35.98
CA GLY A 167 38.20 9.94 34.93
C GLY A 167 37.26 9.29 33.90
N TYR A 168 36.17 8.64 34.35
CA TYR A 168 35.14 8.13 33.44
C TYR A 168 34.54 9.26 32.61
N THR A 169 34.11 10.34 33.27
CA THR A 169 33.56 11.53 32.63
C THR A 169 34.48 12.10 31.54
N GLN A 170 35.78 12.20 31.81
CA GLN A 170 36.78 12.65 30.86
C GLN A 170 36.82 11.76 29.61
N TYR A 171 36.97 10.44 29.78
CA TYR A 171 37.10 9.52 28.65
C TYR A 171 35.81 9.42 27.83
N GLN A 172 34.65 9.53 28.47
CA GLN A 172 33.36 9.54 27.79
C GLN A 172 33.16 10.82 26.97
N ASN A 173 33.57 11.98 27.49
CA ASN A 173 33.59 13.23 26.72
C ASN A 173 34.51 13.11 25.50
N MET A 174 35.68 12.49 25.63
CA MET A 174 36.58 12.25 24.50
C MET A 174 35.96 11.33 23.44
N ALA A 175 35.21 10.30 23.85
CA ALA A 175 34.47 9.43 22.94
C ALA A 175 33.38 10.20 22.16
N LEU A 176 32.60 11.04 22.86
CA LEU A 176 31.57 11.88 22.25
C LEU A 176 32.13 12.91 21.27
N MET A 177 33.32 13.44 21.51
CA MET A 177 33.97 14.41 20.60
C MET A 177 34.69 13.75 19.42
N ASP A 178 34.60 12.41 19.27
CA ASP A 178 35.35 11.62 18.27
C ASP A 178 36.88 11.76 18.44
N GLU A 179 37.33 11.99 19.69
CA GLU A 179 38.73 12.22 20.06
C GLU A 179 39.37 10.99 20.71
N GLY A 180 38.81 9.79 20.47
CA GLY A 180 39.31 8.54 21.06
C GLY A 180 40.78 8.25 20.77
N THR A 181 41.31 8.75 19.64
CA THR A 181 42.74 8.64 19.27
C THR A 181 43.67 9.47 20.15
N LYS A 182 43.14 10.46 20.89
CA LYS A 182 43.92 11.30 21.80
C LYS A 182 44.08 10.68 23.20
N ILE A 183 43.45 9.52 23.44
CA ILE A 183 43.51 8.85 24.74
C ILE A 183 44.90 8.26 24.97
N ILE A 184 45.50 8.58 26.13
CA ILE A 184 46.80 8.05 26.53
C ILE A 184 46.60 6.68 27.20
N ASP A 185 46.96 5.59 26.50
CA ASP A 185 46.78 4.19 26.94
C ASP A 185 47.30 3.91 28.36
N ARG A 186 48.42 4.55 28.73
CA ARG A 186 49.03 4.34 30.05
C ARG A 186 48.13 4.90 31.16
N GLU A 187 47.63 6.12 30.99
CA GLU A 187 46.79 6.80 31.98
C GLU A 187 45.45 6.08 32.14
N ARG A 188 44.82 5.75 31.02
CA ARG A 188 43.58 4.97 30.96
C ARG A 188 43.71 3.63 31.69
N ARG A 189 44.77 2.86 31.43
CA ARG A 189 45.01 1.56 32.08
C ARG A 189 45.25 1.69 33.58
N VAL A 190 45.95 2.74 34.03
CA VAL A 190 46.17 2.98 35.46
C VAL A 190 44.84 3.32 36.15
N TRP A 191 44.05 4.21 35.56
CA TRP A 191 42.71 4.55 36.04
C TRP A 191 41.81 3.31 36.10
N LYS A 192 41.75 2.51 35.03
CA LYS A 192 40.91 1.29 34.97
C LYS A 192 41.30 0.27 36.02
N LYS A 193 42.60 0.08 36.28
CA LYS A 193 43.10 -0.79 37.35
C LYS A 193 42.67 -0.32 38.74
N ALA A 194 42.61 0.99 38.98
CA ALA A 194 42.12 1.54 40.25
C ALA A 194 40.63 1.21 40.46
N VAL A 195 39.82 1.36 39.42
CA VAL A 195 38.39 0.98 39.45
C VAL A 195 38.21 -0.53 39.69
N GLN A 196 38.94 -1.37 38.96
CA GLN A 196 38.89 -2.83 39.13
C GLN A 196 39.35 -3.28 40.53
N HIS A 197 40.35 -2.61 41.10
CA HIS A 197 40.80 -2.87 42.45
C HIS A 197 39.71 -2.51 43.47
N ALA A 198 39.02 -1.37 43.30
CA ALA A 198 37.89 -0.98 44.15
C ALA A 198 36.72 -1.97 44.04
N LEU A 199 36.41 -2.47 42.84
CA LEU A 199 35.37 -3.49 42.62
C LEU A 199 35.71 -4.81 43.34
N LYS A 200 36.97 -5.27 43.25
CA LYS A 200 37.44 -6.50 43.93
C LYS A 200 37.41 -6.44 45.46
N GLN A 201 37.44 -5.24 46.04
CA GLN A 201 37.34 -5.09 47.50
C GLN A 201 35.95 -5.44 48.03
N GLY A 202 34.95 -5.62 47.16
CA GLY A 202 33.60 -6.07 47.49
C GLY A 202 32.84 -5.07 48.35
N SER A 203 31.80 -4.42 47.82
CA SER A 203 30.89 -3.63 48.64
C SER A 203 29.64 -4.42 49.00
N ILE A 204 29.08 -4.15 50.19
CA ILE A 204 27.73 -4.59 50.57
C ILE A 204 26.69 -3.58 50.04
N ASP A 205 27.12 -2.38 49.62
CA ASP A 205 26.28 -1.30 49.12
C ASP A 205 25.93 -1.51 47.63
N ARG A 206 24.62 -1.51 47.34
CA ARG A 206 24.04 -1.75 46.01
C ARG A 206 24.49 -0.70 44.99
N TYR A 207 24.39 0.59 45.32
CA TYR A 207 24.65 1.67 44.37
C TYR A 207 26.15 1.89 44.19
N LYS A 208 26.94 1.63 45.22
CA LYS A 208 28.40 1.61 45.09
C LYS A 208 28.88 0.49 44.15
N ASN A 209 28.32 -0.72 44.27
CA ASN A 209 28.63 -1.81 43.35
C ASN A 209 28.15 -1.50 41.93
N ALA A 210 26.93 -0.96 41.77
CA ALA A 210 26.39 -0.56 40.47
C ALA A 210 27.28 0.49 39.80
N LEU A 211 27.66 1.55 40.54
CA LEU A 211 28.55 2.61 40.06
C LEU A 211 29.93 2.05 39.67
N LEU A 212 30.54 1.20 40.50
CA LEU A 212 31.84 0.61 40.17
C LEU A 212 31.77 -0.32 38.95
N ASN A 213 30.68 -1.05 38.76
CA ASN A 213 30.45 -1.86 37.57
C ASN A 213 30.28 -1.01 36.30
N VAL A 214 29.58 0.12 36.39
CA VAL A 214 29.48 1.11 35.29
C VAL A 214 30.87 1.65 34.91
N LEU A 215 31.66 2.08 35.89
CA LEU A 215 33.02 2.60 35.67
C LEU A 215 33.96 1.50 35.13
N ALA A 216 33.77 0.26 35.57
CA ALA A 216 34.53 -0.90 35.11
C ALA A 216 34.09 -1.39 33.73
N GLY A 217 32.91 -0.99 33.24
CA GLY A 217 32.36 -1.48 31.97
C GLY A 217 31.89 -2.93 32.04
N THR A 218 31.43 -3.40 33.21
CA THR A 218 30.95 -4.76 33.43
C THR A 218 29.43 -4.76 33.59
N SER A 219 28.71 -5.07 32.50
CA SER A 219 27.25 -4.93 32.45
C SER A 219 26.48 -6.16 32.96
N LYS A 220 27.07 -7.36 32.89
CA LYS A 220 26.41 -8.62 33.24
C LYS A 220 25.91 -8.68 34.69
N GLU A 221 26.64 -8.04 35.60
CA GLU A 221 26.26 -7.96 37.01
C GLU A 221 25.13 -6.96 37.26
N LEU A 222 24.85 -6.05 36.32
CA LEU A 222 23.83 -5.00 36.46
C LEU A 222 22.44 -5.46 36.01
N TYR A 223 22.32 -6.34 35.01
CA TYR A 223 21.03 -6.74 34.41
C TYR A 223 20.02 -7.33 35.41
N ASN A 224 20.51 -8.01 36.44
CA ASN A 224 19.69 -8.65 37.47
C ASN A 224 19.58 -7.81 38.76
N THR A 225 19.99 -6.53 38.72
CA THR A 225 19.92 -5.63 39.86
C THR A 225 18.75 -4.67 39.72
N THR A 226 18.24 -4.18 40.85
CA THR A 226 17.23 -3.11 40.95
C THR A 226 17.68 -1.76 40.36
N SER A 227 18.91 -1.67 39.86
CA SER A 227 19.43 -0.50 39.14
C SER A 227 19.22 -0.57 37.63
N CYS A 228 18.75 -1.70 37.09
CA CYS A 228 18.41 -1.88 35.67
C CYS A 228 17.03 -2.53 35.54
N ASN A 229 16.00 -1.70 35.54
CA ASN A 229 14.60 -2.15 35.58
C ASN A 229 13.92 -2.05 34.21
N THR A 230 14.44 -1.22 33.31
CA THR A 230 13.82 -1.01 31.99
C THR A 230 14.68 -1.49 30.83
N TRP A 231 14.07 -1.53 29.66
CA TRP A 231 14.77 -1.77 28.40
C TRP A 231 15.92 -0.76 28.20
N GLU A 232 15.68 0.53 28.43
CA GLU A 232 16.67 1.59 28.28
C GLU A 232 17.88 1.36 29.20
N ASP A 233 17.66 0.91 30.43
CA ASP A 233 18.75 0.62 31.37
C ASP A 233 19.66 -0.52 30.88
N VAL A 234 19.06 -1.60 30.36
CA VAL A 234 19.79 -2.75 29.83
C VAL A 234 20.60 -2.34 28.61
N ILE A 235 19.98 -1.64 27.66
CA ILE A 235 20.66 -1.17 26.45
C ILE A 235 21.76 -0.17 26.80
N TRP A 236 21.50 0.77 27.70
CA TRP A 236 22.50 1.74 28.15
C TRP A 236 23.70 1.07 28.81
N ALA A 237 23.46 0.12 29.73
CA ALA A 237 24.53 -0.60 30.42
C ALA A 237 25.39 -1.43 29.45
N TYR A 238 24.76 -2.06 28.45
CA TYR A 238 25.45 -2.80 27.42
C TYR A 238 26.28 -1.88 26.49
N LEU A 239 25.70 -0.77 26.02
CA LEU A 239 26.43 0.21 25.21
C LEU A 239 27.59 0.82 26.00
N ASN A 240 27.42 1.06 27.30
CA ASN A 240 28.50 1.48 28.18
C ASN A 240 29.62 0.43 28.26
N GLU A 241 29.31 -0.85 28.44
CA GLU A 241 30.31 -1.93 28.40
C GLU A 241 31.09 -1.90 27.08
N LYS A 242 30.41 -1.80 25.93
CA LYS A 242 31.07 -1.76 24.63
C LYS A 242 31.92 -0.51 24.44
N THR A 243 31.44 0.63 24.93
CA THR A 243 32.18 1.89 24.90
C THR A 243 33.46 1.77 25.74
N GLU A 244 33.35 1.28 26.97
CA GLU A 244 34.48 1.06 27.88
C GLU A 244 35.49 0.03 27.33
N ALA A 245 35.01 -1.04 26.69
CA ALA A 245 35.87 -2.01 26.02
C ALA A 245 36.63 -1.41 24.83
N MET A 246 35.97 -0.57 24.01
CA MET A 246 36.64 0.14 22.91
C MET A 246 37.65 1.17 23.40
N LEU A 247 37.34 1.88 24.50
CA LEU A 247 38.27 2.82 25.12
C LEU A 247 39.52 2.13 25.70
N ASP A 248 39.43 0.85 26.07
CA ASP A 248 40.55 0.06 26.58
C ASP A 248 41.45 -0.50 25.46
N ILE A 249 40.95 -0.54 24.22
CA ILE A 249 41.69 -0.94 23.01
C ILE A 249 41.61 0.18 21.97
N PRO A 250 42.24 1.34 22.22
CA PRO A 250 42.32 2.39 21.23
C PRO A 250 43.02 1.80 19.99
N HIS A 251 42.48 2.09 18.80
CA HIS A 251 42.92 1.56 17.48
C HIS A 251 42.34 0.20 17.01
N ALA A 252 41.40 -0.42 17.73
CA ALA A 252 40.63 -1.52 17.17
C ALA A 252 39.65 -1.02 16.09
N ASN A 253 40.07 -1.02 14.83
CA ASN A 253 39.19 -0.73 13.69
C ASN A 253 38.23 -1.90 13.45
N SER A 254 37.11 -1.95 14.20
CA SER A 254 35.95 -2.75 13.80
C SER A 254 34.90 -1.83 13.20
N THR A 255 34.96 -1.69 11.88
CA THR A 255 34.06 -0.80 11.11
C THR A 255 32.71 -1.46 10.82
N GLU A 256 32.59 -2.77 11.02
CA GLU A 256 31.36 -3.52 10.72
C GLU A 256 30.97 -4.39 11.91
N GLY A 257 29.69 -4.30 12.28
CA GLY A 257 29.11 -5.08 13.36
C GLY A 257 27.87 -4.43 13.93
N SER A 258 26.90 -5.27 14.23
CA SER A 258 25.73 -4.93 15.03
C SER A 258 26.12 -4.17 16.31
N PHE A 259 25.30 -3.20 16.72
CA PHE A 259 25.50 -2.52 18.01
C PHE A 259 24.95 -3.32 19.18
N LEU A 260 24.03 -4.25 18.93
CA LEU A 260 23.35 -5.08 19.93
C LEU A 260 23.48 -6.57 19.58
N THR A 261 23.50 -7.43 20.60
CA THR A 261 23.47 -8.89 20.39
C THR A 261 22.09 -9.44 20.73
N ASP A 262 21.69 -10.53 20.09
CA ASP A 262 20.36 -11.12 20.29
C ASP A 262 20.11 -11.49 21.76
N ASP A 263 21.11 -12.03 22.46
CA ASP A 263 21.02 -12.34 23.89
C ASP A 263 20.65 -11.11 24.74
N ILE A 264 21.24 -9.95 24.42
CA ILE A 264 20.96 -8.71 25.16
C ILE A 264 19.61 -8.12 24.76
N ALA A 265 19.22 -8.25 23.49
CA ALA A 265 17.88 -7.85 23.06
C ALA A 265 16.79 -8.67 23.79
N GLU A 266 17.01 -9.96 24.02
CA GLU A 266 16.11 -10.82 24.79
C GLU A 266 16.06 -10.41 26.27
N ILE A 267 17.22 -10.14 26.89
CA ILE A 267 17.26 -9.63 28.27
C ILE A 267 16.54 -8.28 28.38
N ALA A 268 16.75 -7.37 27.44
CA ALA A 268 16.10 -6.06 27.46
C ALA A 268 14.59 -6.20 27.30
N SER A 269 14.13 -7.04 26.36
CA SER A 269 12.69 -7.31 26.14
C SER A 269 12.05 -8.00 27.34
N SER A 270 12.80 -8.79 28.12
CA SER A 270 12.27 -9.41 29.35
C SER A 270 11.86 -8.40 30.42
N LYS A 271 12.39 -7.16 30.36
CA LYS A 271 12.03 -6.07 31.28
C LYS A 271 10.70 -5.43 30.95
N ASP A 272 10.17 -5.66 29.75
CA ASP A 272 8.87 -5.11 29.33
C ASP A 272 7.68 -5.75 30.07
N VAL A 273 7.91 -6.81 30.86
CA VAL A 273 6.90 -7.46 31.71
C VAL A 273 6.25 -6.52 32.73
N ILE A 274 6.88 -5.38 33.04
CA ILE A 274 6.36 -4.34 33.94
C ILE A 274 5.20 -3.58 33.29
N MET A 275 5.15 -3.56 31.95
CA MET A 275 4.17 -2.83 31.17
C MET A 275 2.98 -3.70 30.78
N ASP A 276 1.86 -3.04 30.49
CA ASP A 276 0.67 -3.72 29.97
C ASP A 276 0.92 -4.24 28.55
N LYS A 277 0.32 -5.38 28.18
CA LYS A 277 0.60 -6.04 26.89
C LYS A 277 0.31 -5.15 25.67
N ASN A 278 -0.63 -4.22 25.79
CA ASN A 278 -1.02 -3.31 24.72
C ASN A 278 -0.24 -1.99 24.71
N ASP A 279 0.77 -1.86 25.55
CA ASP A 279 1.57 -0.66 25.64
C ASP A 279 2.40 -0.45 24.35
N PRO A 280 2.33 0.73 23.70
CA PRO A 280 3.07 1.00 22.46
C PRO A 280 4.59 0.83 22.63
N ARG A 281 5.13 1.03 23.84
CA ARG A 281 6.55 0.86 24.15
C ARG A 281 7.09 -0.49 23.72
N ILE A 282 6.32 -1.56 23.94
CA ILE A 282 6.75 -2.94 23.66
C ILE A 282 7.07 -3.09 22.16
N LEU A 283 6.20 -2.55 21.29
CA LEU A 283 6.43 -2.56 19.84
C LEU A 283 7.69 -1.77 19.48
N PHE A 284 7.87 -0.59 20.04
CA PHE A 284 9.02 0.25 19.73
C PHE A 284 10.33 -0.29 20.31
N HIS A 285 10.36 -0.84 21.52
CA HIS A 285 11.51 -1.55 22.09
C HIS A 285 11.93 -2.70 21.19
N TYR A 286 10.96 -3.45 20.64
CA TYR A 286 11.23 -4.50 19.66
C TYR A 286 11.89 -3.94 18.38
N ILE A 287 11.33 -2.88 17.80
CA ILE A 287 11.83 -2.23 16.59
C ILE A 287 13.22 -1.64 16.82
N LEU A 288 13.41 -0.88 17.90
CA LEU A 288 14.68 -0.24 18.29
C LEU A 288 15.77 -1.29 18.54
N SER A 289 15.46 -2.37 19.27
CA SER A 289 16.40 -3.47 19.51
C SER A 289 16.89 -4.04 18.20
N ALA A 290 15.99 -4.25 17.25
CA ALA A 290 16.35 -4.90 16.01
C ALA A 290 16.99 -3.95 14.97
N ILE A 291 16.74 -2.63 15.05
CA ILE A 291 17.58 -1.61 14.38
C ILE A 291 19.01 -1.70 14.92
N LEU A 292 19.19 -1.71 16.25
CA LEU A 292 20.51 -1.80 16.88
C LEU A 292 21.19 -3.15 16.62
N SER A 293 20.42 -4.22 16.50
CA SER A 293 20.89 -5.56 16.13
C SER A 293 21.19 -5.73 14.63
N ASN A 294 20.84 -4.73 13.80
CA ASN A 294 20.92 -4.78 12.33
C ASN A 294 20.17 -5.99 11.73
N GLN A 295 18.94 -6.24 12.19
CA GLN A 295 18.07 -7.36 11.76
C GLN A 295 16.71 -6.89 11.18
N PRO A 296 16.70 -6.01 10.16
CA PRO A 296 15.46 -5.37 9.71
C PRO A 296 14.45 -6.35 9.06
N GLN A 297 14.91 -7.41 8.38
CA GLN A 297 14.02 -8.39 7.75
C GLN A 297 13.24 -9.22 8.77
N ARG A 298 13.88 -9.57 9.89
CA ARG A 298 13.24 -10.31 10.98
C ARG A 298 12.07 -9.51 11.55
N ILE A 299 12.27 -8.22 11.82
CA ILE A 299 11.22 -7.33 12.33
C ILE A 299 10.03 -7.27 11.38
N ILE A 300 10.29 -7.04 10.09
CA ILE A 300 9.23 -6.92 9.08
C ILE A 300 8.40 -8.21 9.06
N HIS A 301 9.06 -9.37 9.11
CA HIS A 301 8.40 -10.67 9.17
C HIS A 301 7.56 -10.84 10.44
N ASP A 302 8.12 -10.53 11.61
CA ASP A 302 7.44 -10.70 12.89
C ASP A 302 6.22 -9.78 12.99
N ILE A 303 6.35 -8.52 12.58
CA ILE A 303 5.25 -7.54 12.53
C ILE A 303 4.17 -7.99 11.54
N TYR A 304 4.56 -8.47 10.35
CA TYR A 304 3.63 -9.04 9.38
C TYR A 304 2.89 -10.26 9.94
N SER A 305 3.59 -11.14 10.66
CA SER A 305 2.98 -12.32 11.27
C SER A 305 1.94 -11.93 12.32
N VAL A 306 2.18 -10.89 13.12
CA VAL A 306 1.20 -10.38 14.08
C VAL A 306 0.01 -9.73 13.37
N TYR A 307 0.27 -8.95 12.32
CA TYR A 307 -0.78 -8.31 11.54
C TYR A 307 -1.71 -9.32 10.85
N THR A 308 -1.17 -10.43 10.34
CA THR A 308 -1.95 -11.45 9.62
C THR A 308 -2.64 -12.46 10.53
N ASN A 309 -2.12 -12.70 11.74
CA ASN A 309 -2.61 -13.74 12.64
C ASN A 309 -3.64 -13.27 13.70
N SER A 310 -4.04 -11.99 13.74
CA SER A 310 -5.15 -11.52 14.60
C SER A 310 -6.54 -11.69 13.97
N PRO A 311 -7.59 -12.20 14.67
CA PRO A 311 -7.69 -13.32 15.58
C PRO A 311 -8.51 -14.45 14.91
N LYS A 312 -7.91 -15.18 13.97
CA LYS A 312 -8.52 -16.40 13.40
C LYS A 312 -7.49 -17.53 13.41
N GLN A 313 -7.26 -18.15 14.58
CA GLN A 313 -7.45 -19.60 14.78
C GLN A 313 -6.73 -20.25 15.98
N ASP A 314 -5.79 -19.62 16.70
CA ASP A 314 -5.12 -20.33 17.80
C ASP A 314 -5.10 -19.55 19.13
N GLN A 315 -5.83 -20.05 20.13
CA GLN A 315 -5.78 -19.58 21.53
C GLN A 315 -4.40 -19.82 22.20
N GLN A 316 -3.44 -20.41 21.48
CA GLN A 316 -2.13 -20.78 21.98
C GLN A 316 -0.99 -19.90 21.43
N TYR A 317 -1.27 -19.01 20.47
CA TYR A 317 -0.29 -18.08 19.94
C TYR A 317 -0.31 -16.78 20.77
N ASN A 318 0.73 -16.59 21.59
CA ASN A 318 0.91 -15.37 22.37
C ASN A 318 2.07 -14.57 21.74
N PRO A 319 1.80 -13.65 20.81
CA PRO A 319 2.86 -12.90 20.14
C PRO A 319 3.60 -12.01 21.15
N ALA A 320 4.89 -11.82 20.92
CA ALA A 320 5.76 -10.99 21.76
C ALA A 320 5.45 -9.48 21.64
N ILE A 321 4.77 -9.07 20.57
CA ILE A 321 4.36 -7.70 20.30
C ILE A 321 2.84 -7.63 20.09
N TYR A 322 2.26 -6.48 20.42
CA TYR A 322 0.85 -6.18 20.20
C TYR A 322 0.71 -5.04 19.19
N ILE A 323 -0.21 -5.19 18.25
CA ILE A 323 -0.67 -4.12 17.36
C ILE A 323 -2.16 -3.98 17.61
N SER A 324 -2.60 -2.75 17.90
CA SER A 324 -3.99 -2.49 18.25
C SER A 324 -4.93 -2.81 17.10
N ASP A 325 -6.06 -3.45 17.44
CA ASP A 325 -7.16 -3.68 16.49
C ASP A 325 -8.04 -2.42 16.31
N GLN A 326 -7.80 -1.35 17.10
CA GLN A 326 -8.54 -0.10 16.96
C GLN A 326 -8.19 0.58 15.63
N PRO A 327 -9.18 0.99 14.81
CA PRO A 327 -8.93 1.49 13.45
C PRO A 327 -7.95 2.68 13.39
N GLU A 328 -8.01 3.60 14.34
CA GLU A 328 -7.15 4.79 14.37
C GLU A 328 -5.69 4.43 14.72
N GLU A 329 -5.49 3.61 15.74
CA GLU A 329 -4.16 3.15 16.18
C GLU A 329 -3.53 2.20 15.16
N LEU A 330 -4.34 1.37 14.50
CA LEU A 330 -3.92 0.52 13.40
C LEU A 330 -3.44 1.35 12.20
N ALA A 331 -4.18 2.41 11.84
CA ALA A 331 -3.81 3.32 10.77
C ALA A 331 -2.51 4.07 11.08
N GLN A 332 -2.30 4.49 12.33
CA GLN A 332 -1.05 5.09 12.80
C GLN A 332 0.12 4.10 12.71
N SER A 333 -0.10 2.87 13.18
CA SER A 333 0.90 1.80 13.12
C SER A 333 1.31 1.50 11.69
N LEU A 334 0.34 1.31 10.79
CA LEU A 334 0.60 1.05 9.38
C LEU A 334 1.26 2.22 8.66
N ARG A 335 0.93 3.47 9.01
CA ARG A 335 1.63 4.65 8.51
C ARG A 335 3.10 4.54 8.87
N PHE A 336 3.40 4.45 10.16
CA PHE A 336 4.77 4.38 10.66
C PHE A 336 5.54 3.23 10.00
N LEU A 337 4.98 2.01 10.01
CA LEU A 337 5.62 0.83 9.44
C LEU A 337 5.88 0.97 7.94
N SER A 338 4.91 1.50 7.18
CA SER A 338 5.07 1.73 5.75
C SER A 338 6.16 2.76 5.46
N THR A 339 6.19 3.87 6.20
CA THR A 339 7.23 4.89 6.08
C THR A 339 8.60 4.33 6.46
N PHE A 340 8.68 3.59 7.57
CA PHE A 340 9.88 2.97 8.10
C PHE A 340 10.50 1.97 7.11
N ILE A 341 9.69 1.10 6.53
CA ILE A 341 10.11 0.15 5.49
C ILE A 341 10.67 0.90 4.28
N LEU A 342 9.96 1.91 3.77
CA LEU A 342 10.40 2.69 2.62
C LEU A 342 11.71 3.44 2.91
N TYR A 343 11.81 4.05 4.08
CA TYR A 343 13.01 4.76 4.52
C TYR A 343 14.22 3.82 4.61
N GLY A 344 14.07 2.66 5.22
CA GLY A 344 15.14 1.67 5.34
C GLY A 344 15.54 1.06 3.99
N ARG A 345 14.60 0.85 3.06
CA ARG A 345 14.91 0.47 1.68
C ARG A 345 15.76 1.53 0.98
N GLN A 346 15.36 2.80 1.10
CA GLN A 346 16.03 3.93 0.43
C GLN A 346 17.45 4.18 0.96
N TYR A 347 17.64 4.19 2.28
CA TYR A 347 18.89 4.67 2.89
C TYR A 347 19.76 3.60 3.54
N PHE A 348 19.18 2.46 3.90
CA PHE A 348 19.86 1.36 4.61
C PHE A 348 19.94 0.07 3.77
N GLY A 349 19.46 0.09 2.52
CA GLY A 349 19.56 -1.05 1.59
C GLY A 349 18.70 -2.24 1.97
N TRP A 350 17.61 -2.03 2.73
CA TRP A 350 16.68 -3.10 3.07
C TRP A 350 16.04 -3.67 1.81
N GLN A 351 15.83 -4.97 1.82
CA GLN A 351 15.30 -5.68 0.65
C GLN A 351 13.77 -5.67 0.66
N GLU A 352 13.19 -5.65 -0.54
CA GLU A 352 11.76 -5.89 -0.73
C GLU A 352 11.43 -7.35 -0.42
N SER A 353 10.33 -7.56 0.30
CA SER A 353 9.81 -8.88 0.68
C SER A 353 8.29 -8.92 0.47
N SER A 354 7.71 -10.12 0.38
CA SER A 354 6.26 -10.31 0.38
C SER A 354 5.59 -9.61 1.56
N ASP A 355 6.21 -9.72 2.73
CA ASP A 355 5.69 -9.25 4.01
C ASP A 355 5.63 -7.72 4.04
N SER A 356 6.71 -7.07 3.57
CA SER A 356 6.74 -5.61 3.44
C SER A 356 5.78 -5.08 2.37
N ALA A 357 5.67 -5.76 1.23
CA ALA A 357 4.71 -5.40 0.18
C ALA A 357 3.25 -5.51 0.65
N PHE A 358 2.95 -6.51 1.50
CA PHE A 358 1.64 -6.66 2.12
C PHE A 358 1.33 -5.50 3.06
N LEU A 359 2.23 -5.15 3.99
CA LEU A 359 2.03 -4.04 4.92
C LEU A 359 1.79 -2.71 4.20
N LEU A 360 2.54 -2.47 3.11
CA LEU A 360 2.38 -1.28 2.26
C LEU A 360 1.05 -1.26 1.50
N SER A 361 0.57 -2.43 1.07
CA SER A 361 -0.75 -2.58 0.45
C SER A 361 -1.87 -2.36 1.48
N ALA A 362 -1.76 -2.91 2.69
CA ALA A 362 -2.72 -2.71 3.77
C ALA A 362 -2.83 -1.21 4.15
N TYR A 363 -1.70 -0.50 4.22
CA TYR A 363 -1.71 0.94 4.44
C TYR A 363 -2.40 1.69 3.28
N SER A 364 -2.17 1.27 2.04
CA SER A 364 -2.83 1.88 0.87
C SER A 364 -4.35 1.66 0.88
N GLU A 365 -4.80 0.47 1.28
CA GLU A 365 -6.23 0.12 1.42
C GLU A 365 -6.94 0.97 2.47
N ILE A 366 -6.31 1.21 3.63
CA ILE A 366 -6.86 2.13 4.65
C ILE A 366 -7.03 3.55 4.08
N ASN A 367 -6.07 4.02 3.29
CA ASN A 367 -6.13 5.33 2.66
C ASN A 367 -7.09 5.39 1.46
N ALA A 368 -7.52 4.25 0.93
CA ALA A 368 -8.52 4.11 -0.13
C ALA A 368 -9.95 3.98 0.43
N GLY A 369 -10.12 3.97 1.76
CA GLY A 369 -11.40 3.73 2.41
C GLY A 369 -12.48 4.79 2.09
N PRO A 370 -13.76 4.40 2.10
CA PRO A 370 -14.87 5.25 1.63
C PRO A 370 -15.16 6.47 2.51
N LEU A 371 -14.70 6.48 3.77
CA LEU A 371 -14.92 7.58 4.71
C LEU A 371 -14.04 8.79 4.38
N ILE A 372 -12.75 8.56 4.10
CA ILE A 372 -11.76 9.60 3.77
C ILE A 372 -10.73 8.99 2.82
N ALA A 373 -10.97 9.11 1.51
CA ALA A 373 -9.97 8.77 0.52
C ALA A 373 -8.80 9.78 0.57
N ARG A 374 -7.56 9.29 0.58
CA ARG A 374 -6.34 10.10 0.55
C ARG A 374 -5.48 9.76 -0.67
N PRO A 375 -5.87 10.19 -1.88
CA PRO A 375 -5.20 9.81 -3.12
C PRO A 375 -3.72 10.19 -3.16
N THR A 376 -3.37 11.37 -2.63
CA THR A 376 -1.98 11.86 -2.54
C THR A 376 -1.09 10.92 -1.72
N VAL A 377 -1.63 10.33 -0.66
CA VAL A 377 -0.90 9.36 0.17
C VAL A 377 -0.68 8.08 -0.61
N ILE A 378 -1.73 7.56 -1.26
CA ILE A 378 -1.64 6.34 -2.06
C ILE A 378 -0.61 6.51 -3.19
N ALA A 379 -0.68 7.62 -3.92
CA ALA A 379 0.23 7.92 -5.02
C ALA A 379 1.69 8.02 -4.54
N ALA A 380 1.97 8.79 -3.48
CA ALA A 380 3.32 8.95 -2.94
C ALA A 380 3.95 7.62 -2.49
N TYR A 381 3.17 6.76 -1.81
CA TYR A 381 3.68 5.49 -1.32
C TYR A 381 3.79 4.43 -2.43
N ALA A 382 2.86 4.40 -3.37
CA ALA A 382 2.92 3.51 -4.53
C ALA A 382 4.12 3.84 -5.43
N ALA A 383 4.45 5.12 -5.59
CA ALA A 383 5.59 5.58 -6.39
C ALA A 383 6.96 5.09 -5.87
N LYS A 384 7.06 4.74 -4.58
CA LYS A 384 8.29 4.21 -3.97
C LYS A 384 8.34 2.68 -3.95
N GLN A 385 7.38 2.00 -4.56
CA GLN A 385 7.39 0.54 -4.71
C GLN A 385 8.06 0.12 -6.02
N SER A 386 8.32 -1.19 -6.15
CA SER A 386 8.69 -1.78 -7.44
C SER A 386 7.55 -1.61 -8.47
N PRO A 387 7.86 -1.60 -9.78
CA PRO A 387 6.87 -1.31 -10.81
C PRO A 387 5.61 -2.20 -10.76
N ASP A 388 5.74 -3.49 -10.43
CA ASP A 388 4.58 -4.39 -10.34
C ASP A 388 3.65 -4.02 -9.16
N HIS A 389 4.23 -3.74 -7.99
CA HIS A 389 3.47 -3.35 -6.81
C HIS A 389 2.84 -1.97 -6.95
N GLN A 390 3.54 -1.01 -7.57
CA GLN A 390 3.01 0.31 -7.91
C GLN A 390 1.71 0.19 -8.72
N ILE A 391 1.75 -0.58 -9.81
CA ILE A 391 0.59 -0.83 -10.68
C ILE A 391 -0.53 -1.52 -9.91
N ARG A 392 -0.19 -2.52 -9.07
CA ARG A 392 -1.18 -3.26 -8.28
C ARG A 392 -1.90 -2.38 -7.26
N ILE A 393 -1.17 -1.58 -6.48
CA ILE A 393 -1.73 -0.72 -5.43
C ILE A 393 -2.65 0.32 -6.06
N PHE A 394 -2.15 1.06 -7.06
CA PHE A 394 -2.91 2.17 -7.63
C PHE A 394 -4.12 1.68 -8.42
N SER A 395 -3.99 0.60 -9.21
CA SER A 395 -5.15 0.01 -9.88
C SER A 395 -6.21 -0.54 -8.92
N SER A 396 -5.81 -1.08 -7.76
CA SER A 396 -6.76 -1.53 -6.73
C SER A 396 -7.52 -0.36 -6.11
N PHE A 397 -6.86 0.78 -5.94
CA PHE A 397 -7.51 2.02 -5.51
C PHE A 397 -8.54 2.50 -6.55
N LEU A 398 -8.15 2.61 -7.83
CA LEU A 398 -9.05 3.08 -8.89
C LEU A 398 -10.29 2.18 -9.09
N GLN A 399 -10.14 0.85 -8.89
CA GLN A 399 -11.25 -0.10 -8.98
C GLN A 399 -12.36 0.13 -7.94
N ASN A 400 -12.01 0.68 -6.78
CA ASN A 400 -12.94 0.90 -5.67
C ASN A 400 -13.35 2.38 -5.55
N PHE A 401 -12.88 3.23 -6.47
CA PHE A 401 -13.18 4.66 -6.45
C PHE A 401 -14.49 4.93 -7.19
N ASP A 402 -15.42 5.61 -6.51
CA ASP A 402 -16.77 5.93 -6.99
C ASP A 402 -16.96 7.46 -7.08
N GLY A 403 -16.07 8.10 -7.84
CA GLY A 403 -16.10 9.55 -8.09
C GLY A 403 -16.60 9.90 -9.49
N ASP A 404 -16.89 11.18 -9.69
CA ASP A 404 -17.32 11.71 -10.98
C ASP A 404 -16.18 11.79 -12.01
N ASP A 405 -16.48 12.25 -13.22
CA ASP A 405 -15.50 12.32 -14.32
C ASP A 405 -14.36 13.32 -14.02
N GLU A 406 -14.65 14.41 -13.31
CA GLU A 406 -13.66 15.41 -12.92
C GLU A 406 -12.71 14.83 -11.87
N GLU A 407 -13.25 14.17 -10.84
CA GLU A 407 -12.47 13.49 -9.81
C GLU A 407 -11.60 12.38 -10.38
N CYS A 408 -12.14 11.54 -11.28
CA CYS A 408 -11.36 10.50 -11.96
C CYS A 408 -10.21 11.10 -12.80
N SER A 409 -10.46 12.20 -13.51
CA SER A 409 -9.44 12.91 -14.29
C SER A 409 -8.33 13.47 -13.40
N ILE A 410 -8.69 14.04 -12.24
CA ILE A 410 -7.73 14.51 -11.24
C ILE A 410 -6.86 13.35 -10.73
N LEU A 411 -7.43 12.17 -10.50
CA LEU A 411 -6.65 10.99 -10.06
C LEU A 411 -5.66 10.50 -11.11
N ILE A 412 -6.02 10.53 -12.39
CA ILE A 412 -5.12 10.18 -13.48
C ILE A 412 -3.95 11.17 -13.53
N GLN A 413 -4.26 12.47 -13.46
CA GLN A 413 -3.25 13.52 -13.47
C GLN A 413 -2.31 13.43 -12.24
N LEU A 414 -2.87 13.19 -11.05
CA LEU A 414 -2.12 12.96 -9.82
C LEU A 414 -1.15 11.78 -9.98
N GLY A 415 -1.62 10.67 -10.53
CA GLY A 415 -0.76 9.51 -10.77
C GLY A 415 0.41 9.83 -11.70
N LYS A 416 0.18 10.61 -12.76
CA LYS A 416 1.24 11.08 -13.66
C LYS A 416 2.25 11.99 -12.94
N GLU A 417 1.78 12.90 -12.10
CA GLU A 417 2.63 13.83 -11.33
C GLU A 417 3.56 13.09 -10.35
N TYR A 418 3.07 12.03 -9.72
CA TYR A 418 3.85 11.17 -8.82
C TYR A 418 4.72 10.13 -9.56
N GLY A 419 4.77 10.17 -10.90
CA GLY A 419 5.59 9.26 -11.70
C GLY A 419 5.07 7.81 -11.73
N LEU A 420 3.76 7.61 -11.58
CA LEU A 420 3.14 6.30 -11.73
C LEU A 420 3.05 5.87 -13.21
N ASP A 421 3.23 4.58 -13.49
CA ASP A 421 2.94 3.99 -14.81
C ASP A 421 1.42 3.90 -15.02
N MET A 422 0.82 5.08 -15.28
CA MET A 422 -0.61 5.24 -15.45
C MET A 422 -1.19 4.39 -16.59
N PRO A 423 -0.56 4.28 -17.78
CA PRO A 423 -1.06 3.40 -18.83
C PRO A 423 -1.25 1.94 -18.38
N LYS A 424 -0.26 1.37 -17.67
CA LYS A 424 -0.39 0.00 -17.15
C LYS A 424 -1.39 -0.10 -15.99
N ALA A 425 -1.45 0.90 -15.11
CA ALA A 425 -2.42 0.94 -14.03
C ALA A 425 -3.86 0.96 -14.55
N LEU A 426 -4.16 1.83 -15.53
CA LEU A 426 -5.49 1.94 -16.17
C LEU A 426 -5.86 0.66 -16.93
N GLN A 427 -4.93 0.09 -17.69
CA GLN A 427 -5.16 -1.19 -18.38
C GLN A 427 -5.49 -2.33 -17.40
N ARG A 428 -4.80 -2.36 -16.25
CA ARG A 428 -5.05 -3.33 -15.18
C ARG A 428 -6.41 -3.10 -14.52
N THR A 429 -6.78 -1.84 -14.25
CA THR A 429 -8.09 -1.45 -13.74
C THR A 429 -9.21 -1.93 -14.65
N TYR A 430 -9.12 -1.64 -15.97
CA TYR A 430 -10.07 -2.16 -16.96
C TYR A 430 -10.16 -3.69 -16.92
N THR A 431 -9.02 -4.38 -16.96
CA THR A 431 -8.99 -5.85 -17.02
C THR A 431 -9.67 -6.49 -15.81
N HIS A 432 -9.49 -5.93 -14.61
CA HIS A 432 -10.14 -6.44 -13.40
C HIS A 432 -11.62 -6.08 -13.32
N LEU A 433 -12.01 -4.84 -13.62
CA LEU A 433 -13.42 -4.43 -13.63
C LEU A 433 -14.21 -5.22 -14.68
N PHE A 434 -13.66 -5.40 -15.88
CA PHE A 434 -14.26 -6.22 -16.93
C PHE A 434 -14.44 -7.69 -16.48
N LYS A 435 -13.43 -8.30 -15.86
CA LYS A 435 -13.54 -9.66 -15.31
C LYS A 435 -14.60 -9.76 -14.21
N LYS A 436 -14.68 -8.77 -13.33
CA LYS A 436 -15.69 -8.70 -12.26
C LYS A 436 -17.10 -8.54 -12.85
N ALA A 437 -17.26 -7.66 -13.83
CA ALA A 437 -18.53 -7.43 -14.53
C ALA A 437 -19.01 -8.70 -15.24
N THR A 438 -18.12 -9.36 -15.99
CA THR A 438 -18.44 -10.62 -16.69
C THR A 438 -18.73 -11.80 -15.76
N SER A 439 -18.19 -11.83 -14.53
CA SER A 439 -18.51 -12.88 -13.55
C SER A 439 -19.84 -12.65 -12.81
N LEU A 440 -20.26 -11.38 -12.68
CA LEU A 440 -21.55 -11.02 -12.09
C LEU A 440 -22.70 -11.10 -13.11
N ALA A 441 -22.40 -10.86 -14.38
CA ALA A 441 -23.39 -10.97 -15.45
C ALA A 441 -23.93 -12.41 -15.55
N PRO A 442 -25.24 -12.59 -15.82
CA PRO A 442 -25.81 -13.91 -16.03
C PRO A 442 -25.11 -14.61 -17.20
N ASN A 443 -24.73 -15.88 -17.00
CA ASN A 443 -24.12 -16.71 -18.05
C ASN A 443 -25.18 -17.13 -19.08
N THR A 444 -25.68 -16.20 -19.88
CA THR A 444 -26.65 -16.42 -20.97
C THR A 444 -25.97 -16.58 -22.34
N PHE A 445 -24.81 -17.23 -22.39
CA PHE A 445 -24.19 -17.59 -23.68
C PHE A 445 -24.87 -18.83 -24.25
N PHE A 446 -25.60 -18.66 -25.35
CA PHE A 446 -26.26 -19.78 -26.01
C PHE A 446 -25.26 -20.70 -26.72
N THR A 447 -25.41 -22.01 -26.51
CA THR A 447 -24.61 -23.03 -27.22
C THR A 447 -25.11 -23.28 -28.66
N LYS A 448 -26.25 -22.70 -29.04
CA LYS A 448 -26.91 -22.81 -30.35
C LYS A 448 -27.52 -21.46 -30.72
N VAL A 449 -27.51 -21.11 -32.01
CA VAL A 449 -28.17 -19.90 -32.53
C VAL A 449 -29.67 -19.98 -32.19
N PRO A 450 -30.26 -18.97 -31.52
CA PRO A 450 -31.70 -18.93 -31.25
C PRO A 450 -32.49 -18.67 -32.53
N GLU A 451 -33.72 -19.19 -32.60
CA GLU A 451 -34.61 -18.97 -33.76
C GLU A 451 -34.98 -17.49 -33.92
N LYS A 452 -35.20 -16.77 -32.82
CA LYS A 452 -35.46 -15.32 -32.77
C LYS A 452 -34.51 -14.65 -31.79
N LEU A 453 -33.99 -13.47 -32.16
CA LEU A 453 -33.18 -12.63 -31.30
C LEU A 453 -34.10 -11.79 -30.41
N ASP A 454 -34.00 -11.99 -29.09
CA ASP A 454 -34.66 -11.16 -28.10
C ASP A 454 -33.69 -10.05 -27.67
N LEU A 455 -33.74 -8.92 -28.36
CA LEU A 455 -32.83 -7.80 -28.14
C LEU A 455 -33.34 -6.94 -26.98
N GLN A 456 -32.51 -6.78 -25.94
CA GLN A 456 -32.83 -5.89 -24.83
C GLN A 456 -32.47 -4.45 -25.24
N LEU A 457 -33.44 -3.74 -25.80
CA LEU A 457 -33.32 -2.34 -26.18
C LEU A 457 -33.52 -1.39 -24.99
N GLU A 458 -34.20 -1.86 -23.94
CA GLU A 458 -34.43 -1.15 -22.68
C GLU A 458 -34.20 -2.11 -21.51
N GLY A 459 -33.76 -1.58 -20.37
CA GLY A 459 -33.56 -2.37 -19.16
C GLY A 459 -33.06 -1.55 -17.99
N ASP A 460 -33.31 -2.02 -16.77
CA ASP A 460 -32.77 -1.41 -15.56
C ASP A 460 -31.26 -1.63 -15.47
N ILE A 461 -30.52 -0.59 -15.09
CA ILE A 461 -29.07 -0.65 -14.91
C ILE A 461 -28.74 -1.57 -13.72
N THR A 462 -28.05 -2.67 -14.00
CA THR A 462 -27.60 -3.64 -12.99
C THR A 462 -26.19 -3.32 -12.49
N GLU A 463 -25.77 -3.93 -11.37
CA GLU A 463 -24.40 -3.76 -10.83
C GLU A 463 -23.32 -4.16 -11.85
N SER A 464 -23.54 -5.21 -12.65
CA SER A 464 -22.59 -5.59 -13.71
C SER A 464 -22.48 -4.53 -14.80
N ASP A 465 -23.57 -3.80 -15.08
CA ASP A 465 -23.61 -2.79 -16.13
C ASP A 465 -22.79 -1.56 -15.74
N ILE A 466 -22.91 -1.14 -14.47
CA ILE A 466 -22.10 -0.07 -13.88
C ILE A 466 -20.61 -0.40 -14.00
N LEU A 467 -20.22 -1.64 -13.69
CA LEU A 467 -18.82 -2.06 -13.79
C LEU A 467 -18.29 -2.05 -15.24
N PHE A 468 -19.10 -2.41 -16.24
CA PHE A 468 -18.70 -2.30 -17.64
C PHE A 468 -18.45 -0.86 -18.06
N ILE A 469 -19.38 0.04 -17.70
CA ILE A 469 -19.25 1.49 -17.99
C ILE A 469 -18.00 2.04 -17.30
N GLN A 470 -17.83 1.76 -16.00
CA GLN A 470 -16.68 2.23 -15.22
C GLN A 470 -15.35 1.71 -15.77
N ALA A 471 -15.30 0.45 -16.23
CA ALA A 471 -14.09 -0.14 -16.81
C ALA A 471 -13.61 0.63 -18.06
N ILE A 472 -14.55 0.99 -18.93
CA ILE A 472 -14.25 1.75 -20.16
C ILE A 472 -13.94 3.21 -19.83
N LYS A 473 -14.71 3.83 -18.93
CA LYS A 473 -14.52 5.22 -18.50
C LYS A 473 -13.08 5.51 -18.09
N TRP A 474 -12.44 4.63 -17.32
CA TRP A 474 -11.03 4.82 -16.93
C TRP A 474 -10.06 4.94 -18.10
N LEU A 475 -10.34 4.29 -19.23
CA LEU A 475 -9.51 4.36 -20.43
C LEU A 475 -9.85 5.57 -21.30
N THR A 476 -11.11 6.00 -21.33
CA THR A 476 -11.56 7.13 -22.17
C THR A 476 -11.16 8.49 -21.59
N LEU A 477 -10.89 8.56 -20.28
CA LEU A 477 -10.44 9.79 -19.61
C LEU A 477 -8.96 10.15 -19.86
N ASP A 478 -8.15 9.24 -20.39
CA ASP A 478 -6.72 9.50 -20.69
C ASP A 478 -6.47 9.45 -22.19
N GLU A 479 -6.12 10.59 -22.79
CA GLU A 479 -5.82 10.71 -24.23
C GLU A 479 -4.71 9.74 -24.69
N SER A 480 -3.72 9.47 -23.82
CA SER A 480 -2.62 8.54 -24.13
C SER A 480 -3.07 7.08 -24.27
N MET A 481 -4.29 6.77 -23.86
CA MET A 481 -4.89 5.43 -23.92
C MET A 481 -5.85 5.25 -25.09
N CYS A 482 -5.90 6.19 -26.05
CA CYS A 482 -6.87 6.19 -27.15
C CYS A 482 -7.01 4.81 -27.84
N VAL A 483 -5.91 4.23 -28.34
CA VAL A 483 -5.94 2.93 -29.04
C VAL A 483 -6.44 1.80 -28.13
N GLN A 484 -6.00 1.79 -26.87
CA GLN A 484 -6.38 0.80 -25.86
C GLN A 484 -7.86 0.95 -25.47
N ALA A 485 -8.38 2.17 -25.39
CA ALA A 485 -9.78 2.46 -25.13
C ALA A 485 -10.66 1.89 -26.25
N PHE A 486 -10.31 2.12 -27.52
CA PHE A 486 -11.06 1.53 -28.64
C PHE A 486 -11.00 -0.01 -28.65
N ARG A 487 -9.85 -0.62 -28.33
CA ARG A 487 -9.75 -2.09 -28.17
C ARG A 487 -10.69 -2.61 -27.07
N ALA A 488 -10.71 -1.92 -25.93
CA ALA A 488 -11.56 -2.25 -24.79
C ALA A 488 -13.05 -2.07 -25.10
N VAL A 489 -13.41 -1.00 -25.81
CA VAL A 489 -14.77 -0.74 -26.30
C VAL A 489 -15.21 -1.86 -27.23
N ASN A 490 -14.44 -2.20 -28.27
CA ASN A 490 -14.77 -3.29 -29.19
C ASN A 490 -14.92 -4.62 -28.46
N GLN A 491 -13.99 -4.94 -27.54
CA GLN A 491 -14.09 -6.15 -26.73
C GLN A 491 -15.37 -6.19 -25.88
N THR A 492 -15.74 -5.06 -25.27
CA THR A 492 -16.94 -4.97 -24.43
C THR A 492 -18.21 -5.06 -25.27
N ILE A 493 -18.26 -4.39 -26.42
CA ILE A 493 -19.38 -4.48 -27.36
C ILE A 493 -19.57 -5.93 -27.83
N ARG A 494 -18.49 -6.64 -28.21
CA ARG A 494 -18.57 -8.06 -28.57
C ARG A 494 -19.20 -8.90 -27.45
N TYR A 495 -18.82 -8.65 -26.20
CA TYR A 495 -19.39 -9.35 -25.05
C TYR A 495 -20.88 -9.01 -24.86
N LEU A 496 -21.25 -7.73 -24.89
CA LEU A 496 -22.63 -7.25 -24.70
C LEU A 496 -23.57 -7.72 -25.81
N LEU A 497 -23.10 -7.74 -27.06
CA LEU A 497 -23.80 -8.36 -28.19
C LEU A 497 -24.02 -9.87 -27.96
N GLY A 498 -23.07 -10.55 -27.33
CA GLY A 498 -23.20 -11.97 -26.98
C GLY A 498 -24.29 -12.26 -25.94
N ILE A 499 -24.64 -11.28 -25.10
CA ILE A 499 -25.70 -11.37 -24.08
C ILE A 499 -26.94 -10.51 -24.40
N TYR A 500 -27.01 -9.95 -25.62
CA TYR A 500 -28.14 -9.17 -26.16
C TYR A 500 -28.50 -7.88 -25.42
N LYS A 501 -27.59 -7.32 -24.63
CA LYS A 501 -27.77 -6.04 -23.92
C LYS A 501 -27.45 -4.85 -24.82
N ILE A 502 -28.38 -4.52 -25.72
CA ILE A 502 -28.18 -3.44 -26.70
C ILE A 502 -28.24 -2.06 -26.05
N TYR A 503 -29.13 -1.85 -25.08
CA TYR A 503 -29.23 -0.58 -24.34
C TYR A 503 -27.88 -0.12 -23.76
N LEU A 504 -27.12 -1.06 -23.20
CA LEU A 504 -25.83 -0.76 -22.58
C LEU A 504 -24.74 -0.40 -23.61
N ILE A 505 -24.85 -0.93 -24.83
CA ILE A 505 -23.90 -0.58 -25.90
C ILE A 505 -24.06 0.89 -26.31
N GLN A 506 -25.27 1.43 -26.27
CA GLN A 506 -25.51 2.86 -26.53
C GLN A 506 -24.83 3.73 -25.47
N GLU A 507 -24.91 3.35 -24.20
CA GLU A 507 -24.18 4.01 -23.12
C GLU A 507 -22.65 3.91 -23.34
N VAL A 508 -22.13 2.77 -23.78
CA VAL A 508 -20.71 2.61 -24.12
C VAL A 508 -20.29 3.55 -25.25
N PHE A 509 -21.10 3.73 -26.29
CA PHE A 509 -20.81 4.69 -27.36
C PHE A 509 -20.75 6.13 -26.84
N SER A 510 -21.59 6.48 -25.86
CA SER A 510 -21.60 7.84 -25.29
C SER A 510 -20.29 8.22 -24.58
N LEU A 511 -19.51 7.23 -24.12
CA LEU A 511 -18.20 7.43 -23.49
C LEU A 511 -17.10 7.83 -24.49
N VAL A 512 -17.31 7.56 -25.78
CA VAL A 512 -16.34 7.87 -26.84
C VAL A 512 -16.68 9.23 -27.43
N THR A 513 -15.82 10.21 -27.16
CA THR A 513 -16.02 11.59 -27.63
C THR A 513 -15.56 11.78 -29.08
N ASP A 514 -16.07 12.82 -29.75
CA ASP A 514 -15.64 13.18 -31.11
C ASP A 514 -14.14 13.46 -31.20
N ALA A 515 -13.56 14.02 -30.14
CA ALA A 515 -12.11 14.25 -30.04
C ALA A 515 -11.34 12.93 -30.07
N MET A 516 -11.80 11.90 -29.35
CA MET A 516 -11.18 10.57 -29.38
C MET A 516 -11.29 9.91 -30.76
N ILE A 517 -12.42 10.07 -31.45
CA ILE A 517 -12.60 9.55 -32.81
C ILE A 517 -11.61 10.21 -33.78
N GLN A 518 -11.40 11.52 -33.65
CA GLN A 518 -10.42 12.25 -34.45
C GLN A 518 -8.99 11.74 -34.16
N SER A 519 -8.61 11.62 -32.89
CA SER A 519 -7.29 11.08 -32.50
C SER A 519 -7.09 9.66 -33.03
N MET A 520 -8.09 8.78 -32.89
CA MET A 520 -8.03 7.42 -33.41
C MET A 520 -7.94 7.37 -34.94
N SER A 521 -8.57 8.31 -35.64
CA SER A 521 -8.47 8.42 -37.10
C SER A 521 -7.05 8.78 -37.54
N MET A 522 -6.40 9.70 -36.82
CA MET A 522 -4.99 10.06 -37.07
C MET A 522 -4.03 8.88 -36.82
N GLU A 523 -4.29 8.07 -35.79
CA GLU A 523 -3.53 6.85 -35.53
C GLU A 523 -3.77 5.77 -36.60
N ALA A 524 -5.02 5.64 -37.07
CA ALA A 524 -5.41 4.70 -38.11
C ALA A 524 -4.77 5.01 -39.48
N GLU A 525 -4.52 6.28 -39.79
CA GLU A 525 -3.76 6.67 -40.98
C GLU A 525 -2.29 6.22 -40.94
N GLN A 526 -1.73 6.02 -39.74
CA GLN A 526 -0.33 5.65 -39.55
C GLN A 526 -0.14 4.13 -39.41
N GLU A 527 -1.07 3.44 -38.77
CA GLU A 527 -0.94 2.02 -38.44
C GLU A 527 -2.15 1.20 -38.91
N GLU A 528 -1.89 0.16 -39.72
CA GLU A 528 -2.93 -0.74 -40.25
C GLU A 528 -3.71 -1.46 -39.13
N SER A 529 -3.04 -1.77 -38.00
CA SER A 529 -3.66 -2.39 -36.84
C SER A 529 -4.70 -1.46 -36.18
N SER A 530 -4.41 -0.15 -36.14
CA SER A 530 -5.30 0.90 -35.65
C SER A 530 -6.49 1.11 -36.60
N GLN A 531 -6.26 1.06 -37.91
CA GLN A 531 -7.34 1.10 -38.91
C GLN A 531 -8.33 -0.05 -38.72
N ALA A 532 -7.86 -1.28 -38.45
CA ALA A 532 -8.74 -2.41 -38.20
C ALA A 532 -9.61 -2.21 -36.95
N ILE A 533 -9.03 -1.66 -35.88
CA ILE A 533 -9.73 -1.36 -34.62
C ILE A 533 -10.83 -0.31 -34.83
N LEU A 534 -10.51 0.79 -35.53
CA LEU A 534 -11.47 1.85 -35.82
C LEU A 534 -12.59 1.36 -36.74
N THR A 535 -12.23 0.59 -37.78
CA THR A 535 -13.21 0.00 -38.71
C THR A 535 -14.18 -0.90 -37.97
N GLU A 536 -13.70 -1.74 -37.04
CA GLU A 536 -14.59 -2.58 -36.24
C GLU A 536 -15.54 -1.77 -35.36
N PHE A 537 -15.05 -0.70 -34.71
CA PHE A 537 -15.88 0.20 -33.91
C PHE A 537 -16.99 0.83 -34.75
N ASP A 538 -16.64 1.35 -35.93
CA ASP A 538 -17.61 1.95 -36.86
C ASP A 538 -18.69 0.95 -37.27
N LEU A 539 -18.31 -0.30 -37.55
CA LEU A 539 -19.26 -1.34 -37.94
C LEU A 539 -20.15 -1.79 -36.78
N HIS A 540 -19.62 -1.84 -35.55
CA HIS A 540 -20.44 -2.05 -34.35
C HIS A 540 -21.49 -0.94 -34.19
N ARG A 541 -21.09 0.32 -34.41
CA ARG A 541 -22.00 1.47 -34.35
C ARG A 541 -23.09 1.39 -35.43
N CYS A 542 -22.71 1.06 -36.66
CA CYS A 542 -23.66 0.86 -37.77
C CYS A 542 -24.67 -0.26 -37.45
N LEU A 543 -24.18 -1.40 -36.96
CA LEU A 543 -25.03 -2.54 -36.59
C LEU A 543 -26.01 -2.16 -35.49
N VAL A 544 -25.53 -1.64 -34.36
CA VAL A 544 -26.37 -1.35 -33.20
C VAL A 544 -27.39 -0.26 -33.50
N ASN A 545 -26.99 0.82 -34.17
CA ASN A 545 -27.95 1.85 -34.61
C ASN A 545 -29.02 1.25 -35.51
N SER A 546 -28.64 0.39 -36.46
CA SER A 546 -29.63 -0.27 -37.33
C SER A 546 -30.60 -1.17 -36.58
N LEU A 547 -30.18 -1.78 -35.46
CA LEU A 547 -31.06 -2.63 -34.63
C LEU A 547 -32.06 -1.79 -33.82
N VAL A 548 -31.63 -0.63 -33.33
CA VAL A 548 -32.45 0.30 -32.54
C VAL A 548 -33.45 1.02 -33.44
N GLU A 549 -32.97 1.65 -34.52
CA GLU A 549 -33.78 2.47 -35.44
C GLU A 549 -34.78 1.65 -36.26
N TYR A 550 -34.57 0.33 -36.40
CA TYR A 550 -35.46 -0.53 -37.16
C TYR A 550 -36.90 -0.51 -36.66
N HIS A 551 -37.09 -0.51 -35.34
CA HIS A 551 -38.43 -0.53 -34.76
C HIS A 551 -39.19 0.77 -35.03
N ASP A 552 -38.52 1.91 -34.85
CA ASP A 552 -39.09 3.24 -35.12
C ASP A 552 -39.41 3.40 -36.61
N TRP A 553 -38.54 2.91 -37.49
CA TRP A 553 -38.78 2.87 -38.92
C TRP A 553 -40.01 2.01 -39.28
N GLU A 554 -40.16 0.83 -38.65
CA GLU A 554 -41.30 -0.06 -38.88
C GLU A 554 -42.62 0.61 -38.45
N GLN A 555 -42.64 1.24 -37.27
CA GLN A 555 -43.79 2.01 -36.81
C GLN A 555 -44.11 3.18 -37.73
N LEU A 556 -43.08 3.90 -38.21
CA LEU A 556 -43.24 5.01 -39.15
C LEU A 556 -43.90 4.51 -40.45
N LEU A 557 -43.49 3.35 -40.97
CA LEU A 557 -44.07 2.78 -42.17
C LEU A 557 -45.54 2.37 -41.98
N GLU A 558 -45.89 1.79 -40.82
CA GLU A 558 -47.26 1.42 -40.46
C GLU A 558 -48.18 2.63 -40.25
N SER A 559 -47.62 3.77 -39.83
CA SER A 559 -48.36 5.01 -39.53
C SER A 559 -48.86 5.79 -40.77
N LYS A 560 -48.90 5.16 -41.95
CA LYS A 560 -49.27 5.80 -43.22
C LYS A 560 -50.59 6.60 -43.09
N PRO A 561 -50.57 7.93 -43.34
CA PRO A 561 -51.78 8.74 -43.28
C PRO A 561 -52.82 8.32 -44.32
N ALA A 562 -54.10 8.45 -43.98
CA ALA A 562 -55.19 8.27 -44.93
C ALA A 562 -55.23 9.44 -45.92
N ASP A 563 -55.31 9.13 -47.21
CA ASP A 563 -55.51 10.12 -48.25
C ASP A 563 -57.00 10.22 -48.58
N ASP A 564 -57.65 11.29 -48.12
CA ASP A 564 -59.05 11.60 -48.43
C ASP A 564 -59.21 12.59 -49.60
N GLY A 565 -58.11 12.94 -50.26
CA GLY A 565 -58.05 13.89 -51.38
C GLY A 565 -58.09 15.37 -50.96
N SER A 566 -58.10 15.68 -49.66
CA SER A 566 -57.96 17.05 -49.17
C SER A 566 -56.52 17.55 -49.29
N LEU A 567 -56.33 18.87 -49.39
CA LEU A 567 -54.97 19.44 -49.41
C LEU A 567 -54.19 19.09 -48.14
N GLU A 568 -54.87 19.01 -46.99
CA GLU A 568 -54.26 18.65 -45.71
C GLU A 568 -53.84 17.17 -45.66
N SER A 569 -54.65 16.23 -46.19
CA SER A 569 -54.27 14.82 -46.27
C SER A 569 -53.08 14.62 -47.22
N ILE A 570 -53.07 15.30 -48.36
CA ILE A 570 -51.97 15.23 -49.34
C ILE A 570 -50.66 15.73 -48.74
N MET A 571 -50.69 16.86 -48.00
CA MET A 571 -49.50 17.38 -47.31
C MET A 571 -48.97 16.39 -46.27
N ARG A 572 -49.86 15.79 -45.46
CA ARG A 572 -49.45 14.78 -44.47
C ARG A 572 -48.86 13.53 -45.11
N VAL A 573 -49.41 13.06 -46.23
CA VAL A 573 -48.87 11.92 -46.98
C VAL A 573 -47.49 12.26 -47.58
N HIS A 574 -47.31 13.47 -48.09
CA HIS A 574 -46.01 13.94 -48.58
C HIS A 574 -44.97 13.99 -47.46
N ASP A 575 -45.30 14.63 -46.33
CA ASP A 575 -44.41 14.74 -45.17
C ASP A 575 -44.03 13.36 -44.61
N TRP A 576 -45.00 12.45 -44.53
CA TRP A 576 -44.75 11.05 -44.15
C TRP A 576 -43.83 10.35 -45.15
N SER A 577 -44.07 10.52 -46.46
CA SER A 577 -43.25 9.93 -47.52
C SER A 577 -41.80 10.41 -47.43
N ASP A 578 -41.59 11.71 -47.19
CA ASP A 578 -40.26 12.29 -47.02
C ASP A 578 -39.54 11.71 -45.78
N GLN A 579 -40.26 11.57 -44.67
CA GLN A 579 -39.74 10.97 -43.44
C GLN A 579 -39.36 9.49 -43.64
N VAL A 580 -40.24 8.71 -44.26
CA VAL A 580 -39.98 7.29 -44.60
C VAL A 580 -38.78 7.21 -45.54
N GLN A 581 -38.71 8.06 -46.56
CA GLN A 581 -37.60 8.03 -47.51
C GLN A 581 -36.26 8.29 -46.81
N LYS A 582 -36.19 9.33 -45.97
CA LYS A 582 -35.00 9.67 -45.21
C LYS A 582 -34.58 8.53 -44.28
N ALA A 583 -35.49 8.05 -43.43
CA ALA A 583 -35.22 6.98 -42.47
C ALA A 583 -34.78 5.68 -43.18
N THR A 584 -35.40 5.36 -44.32
CA THR A 584 -35.05 4.18 -45.14
C THR A 584 -33.64 4.30 -45.71
N VAL A 585 -33.26 5.47 -46.25
CA VAL A 585 -31.92 5.69 -46.80
C VAL A 585 -30.87 5.59 -45.70
N ASP A 586 -31.10 6.23 -44.55
CA ASP A 586 -30.18 6.20 -43.42
C ASP A 586 -29.99 4.76 -42.93
N LEU A 587 -31.08 4.03 -42.68
CA LEU A 587 -31.05 2.63 -42.23
C LEU A 587 -30.41 1.69 -43.26
N SER A 588 -30.76 1.84 -44.53
CA SER A 588 -30.18 1.09 -45.66
C SER A 588 -28.66 1.28 -45.73
N ASN A 589 -28.18 2.51 -45.59
CA ASN A 589 -26.76 2.82 -45.58
C ASN A 589 -26.04 2.15 -44.41
N GLN A 590 -26.60 2.18 -43.19
CA GLN A 590 -26.00 1.52 -42.02
C GLN A 590 -25.91 0.00 -42.23
N MET A 591 -27.01 -0.63 -42.64
CA MET A 591 -27.06 -2.09 -42.87
C MET A 591 -26.10 -2.52 -43.99
N SER A 592 -26.06 -1.76 -45.08
CA SER A 592 -25.15 -2.00 -46.21
C SER A 592 -23.68 -1.91 -45.78
N ARG A 593 -23.30 -0.91 -44.98
CA ARG A 593 -21.92 -0.77 -44.48
C ARG A 593 -21.48 -1.98 -43.66
N VAL A 594 -22.34 -2.54 -42.82
CA VAL A 594 -22.01 -3.73 -42.01
C VAL A 594 -21.77 -4.95 -42.89
N LEU A 595 -22.64 -5.18 -43.89
CA LEU A 595 -22.55 -6.35 -44.77
C LEU A 595 -21.28 -6.31 -45.64
N HIS A 596 -21.01 -5.18 -46.30
CA HIS A 596 -19.83 -5.02 -47.15
C HIS A 596 -18.53 -4.80 -46.35
N GLY A 597 -18.65 -4.33 -45.10
CA GLY A 597 -17.53 -3.91 -44.25
C GLY A 597 -16.72 -5.05 -43.64
N LYS A 598 -16.99 -6.31 -44.00
CA LYS A 598 -16.24 -7.48 -43.49
C LYS A 598 -16.29 -7.61 -41.96
N TRP A 599 -17.41 -7.26 -41.34
CA TRP A 599 -17.60 -7.25 -39.88
C TRP A 599 -17.19 -8.58 -39.23
N LEU A 600 -16.19 -8.53 -38.34
CA LEU A 600 -15.64 -9.67 -37.58
C LEU A 600 -15.13 -10.85 -38.45
N THR A 601 -14.70 -10.60 -39.68
CA THR A 601 -14.22 -11.66 -40.60
C THR A 601 -12.70 -11.96 -40.53
N THR A 602 -11.94 -11.11 -39.83
CA THR A 602 -10.52 -11.28 -39.54
C THR A 602 -10.32 -12.37 -38.49
N GLU A 603 -9.54 -13.40 -38.83
CA GLU A 603 -9.16 -14.48 -37.92
C GLU A 603 -8.09 -13.99 -36.93
N GLU A 604 -8.43 -13.02 -36.07
CA GLU A 604 -7.55 -12.72 -34.96
C GLU A 604 -7.58 -13.88 -33.95
N SER A 605 -6.38 -14.37 -33.61
CA SER A 605 -6.09 -15.56 -32.82
C SER A 605 -6.56 -15.51 -31.36
N ASP A 606 -7.40 -14.54 -31.00
CA ASP A 606 -7.86 -14.35 -29.64
C ASP A 606 -8.93 -15.38 -29.27
N LYS A 607 -8.42 -16.52 -28.80
CA LYS A 607 -9.12 -17.50 -27.96
C LYS A 607 -9.51 -16.88 -26.62
N SER A 608 -10.12 -15.68 -26.62
CA SER A 608 -10.74 -15.15 -25.42
C SER A 608 -11.89 -16.10 -25.06
N LYS A 609 -11.82 -16.67 -23.86
CA LYS A 609 -12.77 -17.70 -23.37
C LYS A 609 -14.23 -17.21 -23.29
N HIS A 610 -14.48 -15.92 -23.55
CA HIS A 610 -15.76 -15.26 -23.32
C HIS A 610 -16.72 -15.27 -24.52
N THR A 611 -16.25 -15.58 -25.74
CA THR A 611 -17.10 -15.86 -26.91
C THR A 611 -17.18 -17.38 -27.15
N SER A 612 -17.80 -18.10 -26.22
CA SER A 612 -17.98 -19.55 -26.40
C SER A 612 -19.19 -19.85 -27.31
N LYS A 613 -18.91 -20.55 -28.43
CA LYS A 613 -19.77 -21.51 -29.17
C LYS A 613 -20.70 -21.06 -30.31
N VAL A 614 -20.91 -19.77 -30.58
CA VAL A 614 -21.50 -19.26 -31.84
C VAL A 614 -20.79 -17.95 -32.20
N SER A 615 -20.35 -17.75 -33.45
CA SER A 615 -19.74 -16.46 -33.82
C SER A 615 -20.82 -15.36 -33.84
N LEU A 616 -20.49 -14.13 -33.44
CA LEU A 616 -21.44 -13.00 -33.51
C LEU A 616 -22.00 -12.81 -34.93
N GLY A 617 -21.19 -13.09 -35.96
CA GLY A 617 -21.63 -13.14 -37.35
C GLY A 617 -22.83 -14.06 -37.58
N GLN A 618 -22.80 -15.29 -37.05
CA GLN A 618 -23.90 -16.26 -37.16
C GLN A 618 -25.19 -15.81 -36.44
N LEU A 619 -25.07 -14.94 -35.44
CA LEU A 619 -26.22 -14.38 -34.73
C LEU A 619 -26.83 -13.23 -35.53
N TYR A 620 -26.03 -12.22 -35.86
CA TYR A 620 -26.53 -10.93 -36.34
C TYR A 620 -26.57 -10.79 -37.86
N ILE A 621 -25.68 -11.43 -38.63
CA ILE A 621 -25.66 -11.28 -40.10
C ILE A 621 -26.95 -11.82 -40.75
N PRO A 622 -27.46 -13.02 -40.43
CA PRO A 622 -28.68 -13.52 -41.06
C PRO A 622 -29.89 -12.64 -40.74
N GLU A 623 -29.97 -12.14 -39.51
CA GLU A 623 -31.02 -11.23 -39.07
C GLU A 623 -30.93 -9.89 -39.81
N LEU A 624 -29.73 -9.33 -39.91
CA LEU A 624 -29.48 -8.08 -40.62
C LEU A 624 -29.85 -8.19 -42.10
N VAL A 625 -29.52 -9.31 -42.76
CA VAL A 625 -29.91 -9.57 -44.15
C VAL A 625 -31.42 -9.59 -44.33
N ILE A 626 -32.14 -10.29 -43.43
CA ILE A 626 -33.61 -10.34 -43.47
C ILE A 626 -34.20 -8.94 -43.27
N ARG A 627 -33.72 -8.21 -42.26
CA ARG A 627 -34.18 -6.85 -41.98
C ARG A 627 -33.87 -5.88 -43.11
N TYR A 628 -32.68 -5.98 -43.70
CA TYR A 628 -32.27 -5.12 -44.80
C TYR A 628 -33.12 -5.35 -46.04
N HIS A 629 -33.38 -6.61 -46.39
CA HIS A 629 -34.31 -6.93 -47.46
C HIS A 629 -35.72 -6.38 -47.18
N HIS A 630 -36.22 -6.54 -45.95
CA HIS A 630 -37.52 -5.98 -45.56
C HIS A 630 -37.57 -4.46 -45.75
N VAL A 631 -36.53 -3.74 -45.31
CA VAL A 631 -36.42 -2.27 -45.46
C VAL A 631 -36.49 -1.87 -46.94
N LEU A 632 -35.73 -2.55 -47.80
CA LEU A 632 -35.69 -2.23 -49.23
C LEU A 632 -37.00 -2.59 -49.93
N TYR A 633 -37.52 -3.79 -49.71
CA TYR A 633 -38.73 -4.30 -50.37
C TYR A 633 -39.97 -3.51 -50.00
N SER A 634 -40.16 -3.27 -48.69
CA SER A 634 -41.35 -2.59 -48.18
C SER A 634 -41.39 -1.10 -48.57
N THR A 635 -40.35 -0.54 -49.16
CA THR A 635 -40.27 0.89 -49.53
C THR A 635 -40.14 1.13 -51.02
N ILE A 636 -40.21 0.10 -51.87
CA ILE A 636 -40.14 0.24 -53.35
C ILE A 636 -41.18 1.24 -53.88
N PHE A 637 -42.36 1.33 -53.25
CA PHE A 637 -43.42 2.24 -53.68
C PHE A 637 -43.11 3.72 -53.45
N VAL A 638 -42.19 4.06 -52.53
CA VAL A 638 -41.70 5.43 -52.26
C VAL A 638 -40.32 5.64 -52.90
N ILE A 639 -39.46 4.62 -52.90
CA ILE A 639 -38.11 4.65 -53.45
C ILE A 639 -37.97 3.52 -54.49
N PRO A 640 -38.37 3.75 -55.76
CA PRO A 640 -38.33 2.71 -56.79
C PRO A 640 -36.95 2.11 -57.06
N SER A 641 -35.87 2.86 -56.78
CA SER A 641 -34.50 2.37 -56.94
C SER A 641 -34.13 1.21 -56.01
N ASN A 642 -34.89 0.99 -54.92
CA ASN A 642 -34.64 -0.09 -53.97
C ASN A 642 -34.83 -1.48 -54.60
N GLU A 643 -35.60 -1.61 -55.68
CA GLU A 643 -35.74 -2.86 -56.43
C GLU A 643 -34.38 -3.35 -56.98
N LYS A 644 -33.50 -2.42 -57.40
CA LYS A 644 -32.14 -2.75 -57.83
C LYS A 644 -31.29 -3.20 -56.64
N GLN A 645 -31.42 -2.52 -55.49
CA GLN A 645 -30.68 -2.85 -54.27
C GLN A 645 -31.07 -4.22 -53.71
N CYS A 646 -32.33 -4.64 -53.80
CA CYS A 646 -32.75 -6.01 -53.45
C CYS A 646 -32.02 -7.08 -54.29
N ARG A 647 -31.83 -6.80 -55.59
CA ARG A 647 -31.08 -7.69 -56.49
C ARG A 647 -29.58 -7.71 -56.15
N GLU A 648 -29.00 -6.56 -55.84
CA GLU A 648 -27.61 -6.43 -55.40
C GLU A 648 -27.36 -7.19 -54.08
N LEU A 649 -28.27 -7.08 -53.10
CA LEU A 649 -28.20 -7.85 -51.86
C LEU A 649 -28.21 -9.37 -52.10
N SER A 650 -29.02 -9.84 -53.05
CA SER A 650 -29.07 -11.27 -53.40
C SER A 650 -27.74 -11.75 -54.03
N GLN A 651 -27.09 -10.88 -54.81
CA GLN A 651 -25.75 -11.16 -55.36
C GLN A 651 -24.69 -11.17 -54.25
N LEU A 652 -24.75 -10.23 -53.32
CA LEU A 652 -23.84 -10.12 -52.18
C LEU A 652 -23.82 -11.38 -51.32
N ILE A 653 -25.00 -11.93 -51.01
CA ILE A 653 -25.13 -13.17 -50.23
C ILE A 653 -24.56 -14.37 -50.97
N SER A 654 -24.60 -14.36 -52.31
CA SER A 654 -24.12 -15.45 -53.15
C SER A 654 -22.61 -15.36 -53.44
N ASP A 655 -21.98 -14.24 -53.09
CA ASP A 655 -20.54 -14.03 -53.27
C ASP A 655 -19.76 -14.67 -52.11
N ASP A 656 -18.91 -15.65 -52.43
CA ASP A 656 -18.08 -16.36 -51.46
C ASP A 656 -17.02 -15.45 -50.79
N HIS A 657 -16.69 -14.30 -51.40
CA HIS A 657 -15.64 -13.40 -50.91
C HIS A 657 -15.97 -12.69 -49.58
N GLU A 658 -17.25 -12.54 -49.24
CA GLU A 658 -17.67 -11.77 -48.06
C GLU A 658 -18.02 -12.62 -46.82
N LYS A 659 -17.90 -13.96 -46.91
CA LYS A 659 -18.24 -14.93 -45.83
C LYS A 659 -19.69 -14.85 -45.29
N ILE A 660 -20.55 -13.96 -45.80
CA ILE A 660 -21.97 -13.83 -45.42
C ILE A 660 -22.72 -15.15 -45.61
N PHE A 661 -22.51 -15.81 -46.76
CA PHE A 661 -23.08 -17.13 -47.05
C PHE A 661 -22.73 -18.17 -45.98
N ASN A 662 -21.48 -18.17 -45.52
CA ASN A 662 -20.99 -19.11 -44.52
C ASN A 662 -21.64 -18.89 -43.16
N ASP A 663 -21.84 -17.64 -42.75
CA ASP A 663 -22.50 -17.32 -41.48
C ASP A 663 -23.98 -17.69 -41.50
N ILE A 664 -24.69 -17.43 -42.60
CA ILE A 664 -26.10 -17.85 -42.79
C ILE A 664 -26.23 -19.38 -42.76
N THR A 665 -25.33 -20.07 -43.45
CA THR A 665 -25.32 -21.55 -43.52
C THR A 665 -25.04 -22.16 -42.15
N LYS A 666 -24.03 -21.67 -41.43
CA LYS A 666 -23.70 -22.14 -40.08
C LYS A 666 -24.81 -21.82 -39.07
N ALA A 667 -25.50 -20.71 -39.24
CA ALA A 667 -26.68 -20.33 -38.45
C ALA A 667 -27.92 -21.18 -38.74
N LYS A 668 -27.90 -21.99 -39.82
CA LYS A 668 -29.06 -22.77 -40.31
C LYS A 668 -30.28 -21.90 -40.62
N LYS A 669 -30.06 -20.66 -41.07
CA LYS A 669 -31.12 -19.69 -41.41
C LYS A 669 -31.33 -19.53 -42.93
N MET A 670 -30.68 -20.35 -43.76
CA MET A 670 -30.76 -20.23 -45.22
C MET A 670 -32.19 -20.29 -45.76
N ASP A 671 -33.02 -21.21 -45.25
CA ASP A 671 -34.42 -21.34 -45.68
C ASP A 671 -35.25 -20.08 -45.38
N GLN A 672 -34.98 -19.43 -44.23
CA GLN A 672 -35.64 -18.18 -43.85
C GLN A 672 -35.20 -17.04 -44.75
N VAL A 673 -33.89 -16.92 -45.02
CA VAL A 673 -33.33 -15.89 -45.91
C VAL A 673 -33.88 -16.05 -47.33
N ILE A 674 -33.88 -17.26 -47.89
CA ILE A 674 -34.43 -17.52 -49.24
C ILE A 674 -35.91 -17.17 -49.30
N LYS A 675 -36.69 -17.55 -48.28
CA LYS A 675 -38.11 -17.22 -48.21
C LYS A 675 -38.34 -15.71 -48.25
N GLU A 676 -37.55 -14.93 -47.52
CA GLU A 676 -37.67 -13.47 -47.52
C GLU A 676 -37.24 -12.86 -48.87
N LEU A 677 -36.06 -13.23 -49.39
CA LEU A 677 -35.58 -12.75 -50.69
C LEU A 677 -36.54 -13.05 -51.85
N SER A 678 -37.26 -14.18 -51.78
CA SER A 678 -38.24 -14.56 -52.81
C SER A 678 -39.39 -13.58 -52.97
N LYS A 679 -39.70 -12.77 -51.93
CA LYS A 679 -40.77 -11.75 -51.99
C LYS A 679 -40.51 -10.67 -53.04
N SER A 680 -39.24 -10.36 -53.33
CA SER A 680 -38.85 -9.37 -54.36
C SER A 680 -38.68 -9.96 -55.76
N LEU A 681 -38.76 -11.29 -55.90
CA LEU A 681 -38.68 -11.99 -57.19
C LEU A 681 -40.06 -12.36 -57.76
N ALA A 682 -41.11 -12.20 -56.96
CA ALA A 682 -42.52 -12.35 -57.32
C ALA A 682 -43.12 -10.97 -57.62
#